data_AF-U9UBF1-F1
#
_entry.id   AF-U9UBF1-F1
#
_cell.length_a   1.000
_cell.length_b   1.000
_cell.length_c   1.000
_cell.angle_alpha   90.00
_cell.angle_beta   90.00
_cell.angle_gamma   90.00
#
_symmetry.space_group_name_H-M   'P 1'
#
loop_
_entity.id
_entity.type
_entity.pdbx_description
1 polymer ?
#
loop_
_entity_poly.entity_id
_entity_poly.type
_entity_poly.pdbx_seq_one_letter_code
_entity_poly.pdbx_strand_id
1 'polypeptide(L)'
;MGSMEQNSNCTFIHDYPNSNIITTIYYESGGKSHSRKYIIHSLGIYPSNLLNKKTRISGTILFGFDIPCLIEARKSILIPINRKNSFTALTSRSQQNKRIKLLAKDIERASQIILKQQNFDNTKIRYIELEIGDEIVGIDLSKVNLDFTRIRQDAVVCACDEALIPRDGYRHLAAISPNLEREYQISNRRNEISKYMETIIPIYNCKIELDNVQNNSNNSSNFSNNNSVNSNFSLTNDQSGICSYRSIKDLLNTLIPIWKKKSILNIGDNIKLKFGGDGHIVTNKYSHVMFTMCLLNEGDEVLKPDKQYCILLYIGKEQYEKLSIAVSKFSNELDSLKSAGFIDQDNITWSIEFYFSGDWKFMALVKGLKAANSKYFCLFCECPKDSRGNLNLQWNISENKKGIEHPSLFPIIELDHWIPDELHVMLRITDVLMDCLFRDLMIDLNEFKKAIKILIEKEMQRIGLTHFQFFESKSKGKSWDWTSLTGPDKLIMLQHFDVTKFIAGDRGRKISFLWKEFFSLYQFLRKDSFTDAEINSFEVNAKNWIKLFCELTIGKSNSINQKRGMFNPTDITPYMHIFVFHIPEFLRKLQHKGLNMRQFSTSSKIIFGRTTMGGGNNSNNNSVLHDILSFENRQLYYLMNDTS
;
A
#
# COMPACT_ATOMS: atom_id res chain seq x y z
N MET A 1 -12.36 -45.18 -39.93
CA MET A 1 -13.79 -45.00 -40.29
C MET A 1 -14.18 -43.62 -39.80
N GLY A 2 -14.15 -42.59 -40.63
CA GLY A 2 -15.04 -42.43 -41.78
C GLY A 2 -16.22 -41.58 -41.30
N SER A 3 -16.10 -40.26 -41.50
CA SER A 3 -17.10 -39.23 -41.23
C SER A 3 -18.46 -39.58 -41.84
N MET A 4 -19.53 -39.46 -41.05
CA MET A 4 -20.89 -39.28 -41.57
C MET A 4 -21.48 -37.99 -41.00
N GLU A 5 -21.72 -37.07 -41.93
CA GLU A 5 -22.41 -35.80 -41.77
C GLU A 5 -23.79 -36.00 -41.13
N GLN A 6 -24.06 -35.37 -39.99
CA GLN A 6 -25.43 -35.07 -39.60
C GLN A 6 -25.85 -33.78 -40.30
N ASN A 7 -26.38 -33.93 -41.53
CA ASN A 7 -27.10 -32.86 -42.20
C ASN A 7 -28.35 -32.51 -41.37
N SER A 8 -28.37 -31.33 -40.77
CA SER A 8 -29.58 -30.72 -40.25
C SER A 8 -30.48 -30.36 -41.44
N ASN A 9 -31.52 -31.15 -41.67
CA ASN A 9 -32.52 -30.84 -42.70
C ASN A 9 -33.19 -29.51 -42.35
N CYS A 10 -32.87 -28.49 -43.14
CA CYS A 10 -33.30 -27.11 -42.94
C CYS A 10 -34.23 -26.74 -44.10
N THR A 11 -35.50 -26.46 -43.81
CA THR A 11 -36.50 -26.13 -44.84
C THR A 11 -36.70 -24.62 -44.88
N PHE A 12 -36.48 -24.02 -46.05
CA PHE A 12 -36.71 -22.59 -46.29
C PHE A 12 -38.10 -22.38 -46.88
N ILE A 13 -38.92 -21.56 -46.23
CA ILE A 13 -40.24 -21.16 -46.70
C ILE A 13 -40.18 -19.65 -47.00
N HIS A 14 -40.51 -19.29 -48.24
CA HIS A 14 -40.57 -17.91 -48.68
C HIS A 14 -41.79 -17.67 -49.58
N ASP A 15 -42.33 -16.45 -49.53
CA ASP A 15 -43.41 -15.97 -50.40
C ASP A 15 -42.96 -14.68 -51.10
N TYR A 16 -41.77 -14.73 -51.72
CA TYR A 16 -41.25 -13.66 -52.55
C TYR A 16 -41.90 -13.71 -53.94
N PRO A 17 -42.31 -12.57 -54.55
CA PRO A 17 -42.03 -11.19 -54.17
C PRO A 17 -43.02 -10.52 -53.21
N ASN A 18 -44.09 -11.21 -52.81
CA ASN A 18 -45.17 -10.62 -52.00
C ASN A 18 -44.76 -10.33 -50.56
N SER A 19 -43.72 -11.01 -50.06
CA SER A 19 -43.13 -10.83 -48.75
C SER A 19 -41.60 -10.82 -48.84
N ASN A 20 -40.97 -9.87 -48.13
CA ASN A 20 -39.52 -9.79 -48.01
C ASN A 20 -38.98 -10.67 -46.87
N ILE A 21 -39.80 -11.54 -46.27
CA ILE A 21 -39.43 -12.37 -45.13
C ILE A 21 -39.26 -13.83 -45.57
N ILE A 22 -38.06 -14.38 -45.37
CA ILE A 22 -37.77 -15.81 -45.52
C ILE A 22 -37.76 -16.43 -44.13
N THR A 23 -38.54 -17.48 -43.92
CA THR A 23 -38.53 -18.24 -42.67
C THR A 23 -37.85 -19.58 -42.89
N THR A 24 -36.88 -19.89 -42.05
CA THR A 24 -36.20 -21.18 -42.06
C THR A 24 -36.58 -21.97 -40.83
N ILE A 25 -36.96 -23.23 -41.03
CA ILE A 25 -37.28 -24.16 -39.94
C ILE A 25 -36.24 -25.26 -39.95
N TYR A 26 -35.59 -25.46 -38.80
CA TYR A 26 -34.65 -26.55 -38.59
C TYR A 26 -35.13 -27.45 -37.45
N TYR A 27 -34.90 -28.75 -37.64
CA TYR A 27 -35.29 -29.80 -36.73
C TYR A 27 -34.02 -30.36 -36.08
N GLU A 28 -33.95 -30.30 -34.74
CA GLU A 28 -32.89 -30.99 -34.00
C GLU A 28 -33.30 -32.44 -33.70
N SER A 29 -32.30 -33.32 -33.60
CA SER A 29 -32.49 -34.72 -33.24
C SER A 29 -33.03 -34.80 -31.80
N GLY A 30 -34.34 -34.99 -31.69
CA GLY A 30 -35.12 -34.80 -30.45
C GLY A 30 -36.54 -34.25 -30.68
N GLY A 31 -36.90 -33.91 -31.92
CA GLY A 31 -38.28 -33.62 -32.32
C GLY A 31 -38.77 -32.19 -32.03
N LYS A 32 -37.91 -31.31 -31.52
CA LYS A 32 -38.22 -29.88 -31.38
C LYS A 32 -37.79 -29.12 -32.64
N SER A 33 -38.72 -28.32 -33.17
CA SER A 33 -38.49 -27.45 -34.33
C SER A 33 -38.25 -26.02 -33.88
N HIS A 34 -37.26 -25.38 -34.48
CA HIS A 34 -36.92 -23.99 -34.25
C HIS A 34 -37.00 -23.22 -35.57
N SER A 35 -37.64 -22.05 -35.55
CA SER A 35 -37.77 -21.20 -36.73
C SER A 35 -36.97 -19.91 -36.57
N ARG A 36 -36.31 -19.49 -37.66
CA ARG A 36 -35.64 -18.18 -37.78
C ARG A 36 -36.22 -17.44 -38.96
N LYS A 37 -36.48 -16.13 -38.79
CA LYS A 37 -36.97 -15.25 -39.85
C LYS A 37 -35.85 -14.32 -40.30
N TYR A 38 -35.69 -14.21 -41.61
CA TYR A 38 -34.72 -13.36 -42.28
C TYR A 38 -35.48 -12.34 -43.12
N ILE A 39 -35.14 -11.06 -42.98
CA ILE A 39 -35.79 -9.95 -43.71
C ILE A 39 -34.83 -9.49 -44.81
N ILE A 40 -35.31 -9.50 -46.05
CA ILE A 40 -34.58 -8.97 -47.20
C ILE A 40 -34.65 -7.45 -47.14
N HIS A 41 -33.52 -6.82 -46.78
CA HIS A 41 -33.42 -5.36 -46.58
C HIS A 41 -33.13 -4.58 -47.88
N SER A 42 -32.53 -5.21 -48.90
CA SER A 42 -32.35 -4.60 -50.23
C SER A 42 -32.04 -5.68 -51.25
N LEU A 43 -32.60 -5.59 -52.45
CA LEU A 43 -32.11 -6.32 -53.62
C LEU A 43 -31.27 -5.35 -54.46
N GLY A 44 -30.03 -5.72 -54.76
CA GLY A 44 -29.21 -4.96 -55.69
C GLY A 44 -29.84 -4.95 -57.09
N ILE A 45 -29.61 -3.89 -57.88
CA ILE A 45 -29.99 -3.86 -59.29
C ILE A 45 -29.09 -4.85 -60.03
N TYR A 46 -29.64 -5.99 -60.42
CA TYR A 46 -28.95 -6.97 -61.26
C TYR A 46 -29.30 -6.71 -62.73
N PRO A 47 -28.32 -6.76 -63.65
CA PRO A 47 -28.59 -6.57 -65.07
C PRO A 47 -29.56 -7.64 -65.56
N SER A 48 -30.61 -7.20 -66.27
CA SER A 48 -31.71 -8.03 -66.80
C SER A 48 -31.29 -9.14 -67.78
N ASN A 49 -30.00 -9.22 -68.13
CA ASN A 49 -29.46 -10.15 -69.12
C ASN A 49 -29.07 -11.53 -68.55
N LEU A 50 -29.29 -11.79 -67.25
CA LEU A 50 -28.94 -13.07 -66.62
C LEU A 50 -30.07 -14.11 -66.60
N LEU A 51 -31.26 -13.79 -67.13
CA LEU A 51 -32.36 -14.74 -67.30
C LEU A 51 -32.29 -15.43 -68.66
N ASN A 52 -31.44 -16.45 -68.78
CA ASN A 52 -31.49 -17.34 -69.95
C ASN A 52 -32.69 -18.30 -69.80
N LYS A 53 -33.76 -18.03 -70.56
CA LYS A 53 -35.04 -18.77 -70.45
C LYS A 53 -35.01 -20.21 -70.97
N LYS A 54 -33.93 -20.70 -71.59
CA LYS A 54 -33.86 -22.09 -72.13
C LYS A 54 -32.43 -22.59 -72.31
N THR A 55 -31.78 -23.08 -71.25
CA THR A 55 -30.63 -24.00 -71.40
C THR A 55 -30.54 -24.95 -70.21
N ARG A 56 -30.65 -26.26 -70.45
CA ARG A 56 -30.23 -27.31 -69.52
C ARG A 56 -28.72 -27.21 -69.37
N ILE A 57 -28.20 -26.80 -68.21
CA ILE A 57 -26.77 -26.83 -67.92
C ILE A 57 -26.55 -27.47 -66.56
N SER A 58 -25.75 -28.53 -66.55
CA SER A 58 -25.19 -29.16 -65.36
C SER A 58 -24.09 -28.27 -64.76
N GLY A 59 -24.29 -27.81 -63.54
CA GLY A 59 -23.34 -27.01 -62.74
C GLY A 59 -23.91 -26.73 -61.35
N THR A 60 -23.06 -26.35 -60.38
CA THR A 60 -23.53 -26.02 -59.02
C THR A 60 -24.26 -24.68 -59.04
N ILE A 61 -25.57 -24.73 -58.78
CA ILE A 61 -26.46 -23.56 -58.76
C ILE A 61 -26.71 -23.17 -57.30
N LEU A 62 -26.53 -21.90 -56.96
CA LEU A 62 -26.90 -21.35 -55.65
C LEU A 62 -28.02 -20.31 -55.84
N PHE A 63 -29.20 -20.59 -55.29
CA PHE A 63 -30.41 -19.76 -55.42
C PHE A 63 -30.82 -19.44 -56.88
N GLY A 64 -30.69 -20.40 -57.79
CA GLY A 64 -31.14 -20.27 -59.19
C GLY A 64 -30.17 -19.58 -60.15
N PHE A 65 -28.98 -19.19 -59.69
CA PHE A 65 -27.95 -18.55 -60.52
C PHE A 65 -26.73 -19.45 -60.74
N ASP A 66 -26.17 -19.40 -61.94
CA ASP A 66 -24.95 -20.13 -62.32
C ASP A 66 -23.71 -19.43 -61.74
N ILE A 67 -22.97 -20.14 -60.88
CA ILE A 67 -21.86 -19.59 -60.07
C ILE A 67 -20.71 -19.05 -60.93
N PRO A 68 -20.21 -19.77 -61.96
CA PRO A 68 -19.26 -19.23 -62.94
C PRO A 68 -19.67 -17.88 -63.53
N CYS A 69 -20.91 -17.73 -63.99
CA CYS A 69 -21.44 -16.47 -64.53
C CYS A 69 -21.47 -15.35 -63.48
N LEU A 70 -21.75 -15.69 -62.22
CA LEU A 70 -21.76 -14.76 -61.09
C LEU A 70 -20.35 -14.25 -60.73
N ILE A 71 -19.34 -15.13 -60.86
CA ILE A 71 -17.93 -14.78 -60.67
C ILE A 71 -17.45 -13.86 -61.79
N GLU A 72 -17.87 -14.10 -63.03
CA GLU A 72 -17.50 -13.29 -64.19
C GLU A 72 -18.16 -11.90 -64.16
N ALA A 73 -19.45 -11.83 -63.80
CA ALA A 73 -20.15 -10.56 -63.57
C ALA A 73 -19.55 -9.74 -62.40
N ARG A 74 -19.02 -10.41 -61.38
CA ARG A 74 -18.29 -9.73 -60.29
C ARG A 74 -16.95 -9.14 -60.74
N LYS A 75 -16.32 -9.70 -61.77
CA LYS A 75 -15.07 -9.17 -62.33
C LYS A 75 -15.31 -7.95 -63.24
N SER A 76 -16.48 -7.84 -63.86
CA SER A 76 -16.82 -6.73 -64.76
C SER A 76 -17.44 -5.50 -64.06
N ILE A 77 -17.85 -5.62 -62.80
CA ILE A 77 -18.31 -4.48 -62.00
C ILE A 77 -17.10 -3.73 -61.44
N LEU A 78 -16.81 -2.54 -61.98
CA LEU A 78 -15.94 -1.53 -61.36
C LEU A 78 -16.54 -1.15 -59.98
N ILE A 79 -15.94 -1.66 -58.90
CA ILE A 79 -16.35 -1.40 -57.53
C ILE A 79 -16.02 0.07 -57.15
N PRO A 80 -16.93 0.82 -56.49
CA PRO A 80 -16.59 2.14 -55.94
C PRO A 80 -15.52 2.05 -54.84
N ILE A 81 -14.59 2.98 -54.86
CA ILE A 81 -13.28 2.95 -54.20
C ILE A 81 -13.27 3.00 -52.65
N ASN A 82 -14.39 3.09 -51.94
CA ASN A 82 -14.34 3.14 -50.46
C ASN A 82 -15.48 2.39 -49.76
N ARG A 83 -15.17 1.18 -49.25
CA ARG A 83 -16.03 0.41 -48.32
C ARG A 83 -15.92 0.84 -46.86
N LYS A 84 -15.12 1.87 -46.55
CA LYS A 84 -14.87 2.27 -45.16
C LYS A 84 -15.73 3.51 -44.81
N ASN A 85 -16.57 3.44 -43.77
CA ASN A 85 -17.39 4.58 -43.28
C ASN A 85 -16.56 5.86 -43.07
N SER A 86 -17.15 7.05 -43.17
CA SER A 86 -16.45 8.31 -42.86
C SER A 86 -15.78 8.25 -41.48
N PHE A 87 -14.61 8.87 -41.33
CA PHE A 87 -13.94 8.98 -40.02
C PHE A 87 -14.83 9.70 -39.00
N THR A 88 -15.54 10.74 -39.44
CA THR A 88 -16.49 11.51 -38.63
C THR A 88 -17.77 10.74 -38.28
N ALA A 89 -18.07 9.65 -38.99
CA ALA A 89 -19.21 8.77 -38.70
C ALA A 89 -18.87 7.66 -37.68
N LEU A 90 -17.60 7.57 -37.23
CA LEU A 90 -17.20 6.65 -36.17
C LEU A 90 -17.57 7.25 -34.81
N THR A 91 -18.45 6.58 -34.08
CA THR A 91 -18.96 7.05 -32.78
C THR A 91 -18.01 6.79 -31.61
N SER A 92 -17.03 5.89 -31.78
CA SER A 92 -16.07 5.51 -30.73
C SER A 92 -14.66 6.01 -31.03
N ARG A 93 -14.04 6.69 -30.05
CA ARG A 93 -12.64 7.17 -30.13
C ARG A 93 -11.65 6.01 -30.34
N SER A 94 -11.99 4.81 -29.86
CA SER A 94 -11.20 3.59 -30.11
C SER A 94 -11.24 3.15 -31.58
N GLN A 95 -12.40 3.25 -32.24
CA GLN A 95 -12.53 2.96 -33.67
C GLN A 95 -11.79 4.00 -34.52
N GLN A 96 -11.89 5.27 -34.15
CA GLN A 96 -11.13 6.37 -34.75
C GLN A 96 -9.61 6.12 -34.64
N ASN A 97 -9.10 5.83 -33.43
CA ASN A 97 -7.68 5.52 -33.23
C ASN A 97 -7.21 4.27 -34.01
N LYS A 98 -8.06 3.25 -34.15
CA LYS A 98 -7.74 2.06 -34.98
C LYS A 98 -7.61 2.44 -36.47
N ARG A 99 -8.45 3.36 -36.94
CA ARG A 99 -8.38 3.88 -38.32
C ARG A 99 -7.12 4.70 -38.54
N ILE A 100 -6.77 5.59 -37.62
CA ILE A 100 -5.53 6.37 -37.64
C ILE A 100 -4.30 5.46 -37.68
N LYS A 101 -4.24 4.41 -36.85
CA LYS A 101 -3.12 3.45 -36.86
C LYS A 101 -2.99 2.68 -38.18
N LEU A 102 -4.11 2.34 -38.83
CA LEU A 102 -4.07 1.70 -40.15
C LEU A 102 -3.57 2.67 -41.23
N LEU A 103 -4.08 3.89 -41.21
CA LEU A 103 -3.63 4.96 -42.11
C LEU A 103 -2.12 5.23 -41.95
N ALA A 104 -1.63 5.32 -40.71
CA ALA A 104 -0.21 5.49 -40.41
C ALA A 104 0.66 4.40 -41.05
N LYS A 105 0.27 3.13 -40.95
CA LYS A 105 0.97 2.00 -41.59
C LYS A 105 0.95 2.08 -43.11
N ASP A 106 -0.18 2.47 -43.68
CA ASP A 106 -0.32 2.62 -45.13
C ASP A 106 0.57 3.77 -45.64
N ILE A 107 0.60 4.90 -44.92
CA ILE A 107 1.49 6.02 -45.22
C ILE A 107 2.96 5.63 -45.05
N GLU A 108 3.33 4.88 -44.01
CA GLU A 108 4.71 4.42 -43.82
C GLU A 108 5.18 3.56 -45.02
N ARG A 109 4.34 2.62 -45.49
CA ARG A 109 4.68 1.82 -46.67
C ARG A 109 4.76 2.66 -47.95
N ALA A 110 3.76 3.51 -48.18
CA ALA A 110 3.72 4.33 -49.39
C ALA A 110 4.89 5.33 -49.43
N SER A 111 5.20 5.97 -48.31
CA SER A 111 6.32 6.91 -48.21
C SER A 111 7.67 6.24 -48.44
N GLN A 112 7.89 5.01 -47.95
CA GLN A 112 9.12 4.26 -48.26
C GLN A 112 9.28 4.01 -49.76
N ILE A 113 8.20 3.76 -50.49
CA ILE A 113 8.23 3.56 -51.94
C ILE A 113 8.55 4.88 -52.64
N ILE A 114 7.87 5.96 -52.26
CA ILE A 114 8.04 7.30 -52.85
C ILE A 114 9.46 7.82 -52.62
N LEU A 115 9.99 7.71 -51.39
CA LEU A 115 11.34 8.17 -51.06
C LEU A 115 12.41 7.42 -51.87
N LYS A 116 12.25 6.10 -52.04
CA LYS A 116 13.14 5.29 -52.90
C LYS A 116 13.08 5.71 -54.37
N GLN A 117 11.89 5.98 -54.90
CA GLN A 117 11.73 6.42 -56.30
C GLN A 117 12.38 7.78 -56.57
N GLN A 118 12.53 8.61 -55.53
CA GLN A 118 13.11 9.95 -55.62
C GLN A 118 14.59 9.98 -55.17
N ASN A 119 15.26 8.83 -55.05
CA ASN A 119 16.65 8.69 -54.59
C ASN A 119 16.95 9.29 -53.19
N PHE A 120 15.94 9.38 -52.32
CA PHE A 120 16.14 9.73 -50.91
C PHE A 120 16.45 8.46 -50.11
N ASP A 121 17.71 8.03 -50.16
CA ASP A 121 18.18 6.90 -49.38
C ASP A 121 18.23 7.22 -47.87
N ASN A 122 17.99 6.21 -47.04
CA ASN A 122 18.02 6.29 -45.57
C ASN A 122 17.10 7.36 -44.93
N THR A 123 16.13 7.90 -45.66
CA THR A 123 15.21 8.94 -45.20
C THR A 123 13.89 8.33 -44.72
N LYS A 124 13.28 8.88 -43.65
CA LYS A 124 11.98 8.43 -43.11
C LYS A 124 11.16 9.63 -42.67
N ILE A 125 9.85 9.58 -42.90
CA ILE A 125 8.91 10.55 -42.33
C ILE A 125 8.79 10.27 -40.83
N ARG A 126 9.05 11.28 -39.99
CA ARG A 126 8.96 11.14 -38.52
C ARG A 126 7.58 11.46 -37.97
N TYR A 127 6.90 12.45 -38.53
CA TYR A 127 5.62 12.92 -38.00
C TYR A 127 4.75 13.48 -39.11
N ILE A 128 3.44 13.27 -39.01
CA ILE A 128 2.43 13.78 -39.94
C ILE A 128 1.28 14.36 -39.13
N GLU A 129 0.94 15.61 -39.39
CA GLU A 129 -0.28 16.24 -38.87
C GLU A 129 -1.41 16.12 -39.88
N LEU A 130 -2.57 15.69 -39.39
CA LEU A 130 -3.81 15.59 -40.15
C LEU A 130 -4.86 16.47 -39.49
N GLU A 131 -5.44 17.38 -40.26
CA GLU A 131 -6.64 18.11 -39.85
C GLU A 131 -7.86 17.30 -40.31
N ILE A 132 -8.71 16.89 -39.37
CA ILE A 132 -9.91 16.10 -39.66
C ILE A 132 -11.13 16.80 -39.05
N GLY A 133 -11.83 17.60 -39.87
CA GLY A 133 -12.81 18.56 -39.34
C GLY A 133 -12.07 19.68 -38.61
N ASP A 134 -12.45 19.98 -37.38
CA ASP A 134 -11.80 21.01 -36.54
C ASP A 134 -10.76 20.42 -35.55
N GLU A 135 -10.51 19.11 -35.60
CA GLU A 135 -9.50 18.45 -34.74
C GLU A 135 -8.18 18.23 -35.51
N ILE A 136 -7.06 18.61 -34.89
CA ILE A 136 -5.71 18.30 -35.37
C ILE A 136 -5.26 16.97 -34.75
N VAL A 137 -4.88 16.02 -35.59
CA VAL A 137 -4.40 14.69 -35.22
C VAL A 137 -2.95 14.53 -35.67
N GLY A 138 -2.04 14.42 -34.70
CA GLY A 138 -0.64 14.05 -34.95
C GLY A 138 -0.45 12.54 -35.07
N ILE A 139 0.30 12.10 -36.09
CA ILE A 139 0.76 10.73 -36.28
C ILE A 139 2.29 10.72 -36.21
N ASP A 140 2.84 10.14 -35.14
CA ASP A 140 4.26 9.82 -35.05
C ASP A 140 4.56 8.49 -35.77
N LEU A 141 5.45 8.54 -36.76
CA LEU A 141 5.89 7.43 -37.59
C LEU A 141 7.33 7.00 -37.26
N SER A 142 7.94 7.57 -36.23
CA SER A 142 9.28 7.16 -35.82
C SER A 142 9.30 5.67 -35.43
N LYS A 143 10.25 4.91 -35.99
CA LYS A 143 10.48 3.52 -35.57
C LYS A 143 10.96 3.55 -34.14
N VAL A 144 10.05 3.25 -33.22
CA VAL A 144 10.40 3.04 -31.82
C VAL A 144 11.26 1.78 -31.75
N ASN A 145 12.50 1.92 -31.29
CA ASN A 145 13.34 0.76 -30.99
C ASN A 145 12.58 -0.16 -30.00
N LEU A 146 12.65 -1.48 -30.14
CA LEU A 146 12.00 -2.42 -29.22
C LEU A 146 12.44 -2.15 -27.77
N ASP A 147 13.70 -1.79 -27.58
CA ASP A 147 14.24 -1.39 -26.27
C ASP A 147 13.59 -0.10 -25.75
N PHE A 148 13.40 0.90 -26.61
CA PHE A 148 12.70 2.13 -26.25
C PHE A 148 11.22 1.90 -25.95
N THR A 149 10.59 0.93 -26.64
CA THR A 149 9.19 0.54 -26.37
C THR A 149 9.08 -0.07 -24.97
N ARG A 150 10.01 -0.94 -24.59
CA ARG A 150 10.06 -1.50 -23.22
C ARG A 150 10.29 -0.42 -22.17
N ILE A 151 11.28 0.46 -22.37
CA ILE A 151 11.54 1.58 -21.45
C ILE A 151 10.28 2.45 -21.27
N ARG A 152 9.59 2.73 -22.37
CA ARG A 152 8.33 3.49 -22.34
C ARG A 152 7.23 2.75 -21.58
N GLN A 153 7.09 1.45 -21.80
CA GLN A 153 6.12 0.63 -21.05
C GLN A 153 6.46 0.60 -19.56
N ASP A 154 7.74 0.47 -19.20
CA ASP A 154 8.21 0.47 -17.82
C ASP A 154 7.88 1.77 -17.11
N ALA A 155 8.16 2.92 -17.75
CA ALA A 155 7.81 4.24 -17.23
C ALA A 155 6.29 4.41 -17.05
N VAL A 156 5.48 3.91 -17.99
CA VAL A 156 4.01 3.97 -17.87
C VAL A 156 3.50 3.07 -16.75
N VAL A 157 4.04 1.85 -16.62
CA VAL A 157 3.70 0.93 -15.52
C VAL A 157 4.10 1.54 -14.18
N CYS A 158 5.29 2.11 -14.06
CA CYS A 158 5.77 2.83 -12.89
C CYS A 158 4.82 3.97 -12.51
N ALA A 159 4.51 4.88 -13.45
CA ALA A 159 3.59 5.98 -13.22
C ALA A 159 2.19 5.51 -12.79
N CYS A 160 1.69 4.40 -13.35
CA CYS A 160 0.41 3.83 -12.94
C CYS A 160 0.46 3.27 -11.52
N ASP A 161 1.55 2.61 -11.14
CA ASP A 161 1.73 2.02 -9.81
C ASP A 161 1.94 3.11 -8.75
N GLU A 162 2.76 4.13 -9.01
CA GLU A 162 3.02 5.23 -8.07
C GLU A 162 1.81 6.15 -7.88
N ALA A 163 1.11 6.49 -8.96
CA ALA A 163 -0.10 7.32 -8.91
C ALA A 163 -1.38 6.52 -8.60
N LEU A 164 -1.26 5.22 -8.36
CA LEU A 164 -2.38 4.30 -8.07
C LEU A 164 -3.50 4.38 -9.13
N ILE A 165 -3.13 4.51 -10.41
CA ILE A 165 -4.09 4.61 -11.51
C ILE A 165 -4.75 3.24 -11.72
N PRO A 166 -6.08 3.12 -11.53
CA PRO A 166 -6.77 1.86 -11.74
C PRO A 166 -6.75 1.48 -13.22
N ARG A 167 -6.89 0.19 -13.49
CA ARG A 167 -6.94 -0.37 -14.85
C ARG A 167 -7.92 0.39 -15.74
N ASP A 168 -9.15 0.59 -15.28
CA ASP A 168 -10.17 1.32 -16.04
C ASP A 168 -9.82 2.80 -16.20
N GLY A 169 -9.20 3.43 -15.19
CA GLY A 169 -8.67 4.79 -15.32
C GLY A 169 -7.68 4.92 -16.47
N TYR A 170 -6.71 4.01 -16.55
CA TYR A 170 -5.75 3.97 -17.65
C TYR A 170 -6.41 3.67 -19.01
N ARG A 171 -7.43 2.79 -19.05
CA ARG A 171 -8.18 2.52 -20.29
C ARG A 171 -8.85 3.78 -20.85
N HIS A 172 -9.40 4.63 -19.99
CA HIS A 172 -9.98 5.92 -20.42
C HIS A 172 -8.90 6.87 -20.94
N LEU A 173 -7.75 6.97 -20.26
CA LEU A 173 -6.62 7.80 -20.71
C LEU A 173 -6.11 7.36 -22.10
N ALA A 174 -5.88 6.06 -22.27
CA ALA A 174 -5.41 5.47 -23.54
C ALA A 174 -6.48 5.46 -24.65
N ALA A 175 -7.75 5.71 -24.33
CA ALA A 175 -8.80 5.89 -25.32
C ALA A 175 -8.78 7.30 -25.93
N ILE A 176 -8.37 8.31 -25.15
CA ILE A 176 -8.32 9.71 -25.56
C ILE A 176 -7.00 10.03 -26.26
N SER A 177 -5.87 9.54 -25.74
CA SER A 177 -4.55 9.79 -26.32
C SER A 177 -4.11 8.64 -27.23
N PRO A 178 -4.03 8.83 -28.56
CA PRO A 178 -3.65 7.78 -29.51
C PRO A 178 -2.18 7.35 -29.37
N ASN A 179 -1.35 8.19 -28.75
CA ASN A 179 0.07 7.96 -28.50
C ASN A 179 0.30 7.01 -27.33
N LEU A 180 -0.67 6.82 -26.43
CA LEU A 180 -0.55 5.86 -25.34
C LEU A 180 -0.76 4.42 -25.83
N GLU A 181 -0.01 3.51 -25.21
CA GLU A 181 -0.19 2.09 -25.48
C GLU A 181 -1.52 1.57 -24.94
N ARG A 182 -2.00 0.47 -25.50
CA ARG A 182 -3.27 -0.11 -25.06
C ARG A 182 -3.06 -0.73 -23.69
N GLU A 183 -4.09 -0.62 -22.84
CA GLU A 183 -4.04 -1.12 -21.46
C GLU A 183 -3.55 -2.57 -21.36
N TYR A 184 -3.98 -3.48 -22.25
CA TYR A 184 -3.53 -4.88 -22.19
C TYR A 184 -2.00 -5.03 -22.36
N GLN A 185 -1.34 -4.12 -23.09
CA GLN A 185 0.13 -4.14 -23.25
C GLN A 185 0.80 -3.73 -21.95
N ILE A 186 0.30 -2.67 -21.31
CA ILE A 186 0.77 -2.19 -20.00
C ILE A 186 0.52 -3.25 -18.92
N SER A 187 -0.64 -3.89 -18.92
CA SER A 187 -0.94 -5.00 -18.00
C SER A 187 -0.04 -6.20 -18.24
N ASN A 188 0.25 -6.56 -19.50
CA ASN A 188 1.18 -7.65 -19.79
C ASN A 188 2.59 -7.30 -19.31
N ARG A 189 3.06 -6.07 -19.56
CA ARG A 189 4.37 -5.62 -19.06
C ARG A 189 4.43 -5.61 -17.54
N ARG A 190 3.39 -5.15 -16.85
CA ARG A 190 3.30 -5.23 -15.37
C ARG A 190 3.44 -6.67 -14.88
N ASN A 191 2.80 -7.62 -15.54
CA ASN A 191 2.93 -9.05 -15.20
C ASN A 191 4.32 -9.60 -15.49
N GLU A 192 4.97 -9.18 -16.58
CA GLU A 192 6.36 -9.54 -16.87
C GLU A 192 7.32 -9.04 -15.79
N ILE A 193 7.18 -7.77 -15.38
CA ILE A 193 7.99 -7.18 -14.31
C ILE A 193 7.76 -7.93 -12.99
N SER A 194 6.50 -8.19 -12.61
CA SER A 194 6.18 -8.97 -11.41
C SER A 194 6.82 -10.35 -11.42
N LYS A 195 6.71 -11.09 -12.53
CA LYS A 195 7.34 -12.42 -12.67
C LYS A 195 8.85 -12.35 -12.59
N TYR A 196 9.47 -11.34 -13.22
CA TYR A 196 10.91 -11.12 -13.12
C TYR A 196 11.32 -10.86 -11.67
N MET A 197 10.64 -9.96 -10.96
CA MET A 197 10.97 -9.68 -9.57
C MET A 197 10.70 -10.85 -8.63
N GLU A 198 9.71 -11.71 -8.90
CA GLU A 198 9.49 -12.95 -8.14
C GLU A 198 10.65 -13.96 -8.31
N THR A 199 11.46 -13.86 -9.37
CA THR A 199 12.69 -14.67 -9.50
C THR A 199 13.86 -14.13 -8.68
N ILE A 200 13.86 -12.83 -8.36
CA ILE A 200 14.93 -12.15 -7.59
C ILE A 200 14.58 -12.15 -6.10
N ILE A 201 13.34 -11.81 -5.77
CA ILE A 201 12.81 -11.75 -4.41
C ILE A 201 11.53 -12.59 -4.39
N PRO A 202 11.66 -13.91 -4.22
CA PRO A 202 10.52 -14.80 -4.14
C PRO A 202 9.59 -14.42 -2.98
N ILE A 203 8.28 -14.55 -3.23
CA ILE A 203 7.25 -14.35 -2.20
C ILE A 203 6.77 -15.74 -1.77
N TYR A 204 6.95 -16.04 -0.50
CA TYR A 204 6.56 -17.31 0.09
C TYR A 204 5.22 -17.16 0.79
N ASN A 205 4.26 -18.01 0.44
CA ASN A 205 2.97 -18.08 1.11
C ASN A 205 2.98 -19.22 2.14
N CYS A 206 2.42 -18.98 3.31
CA CYS A 206 2.23 -19.99 4.34
C CYS A 206 0.94 -19.75 5.12
N LYS A 207 0.58 -20.71 5.98
CA LYS A 207 -0.57 -20.59 6.88
C LYS A 207 -0.10 -20.59 8.33
N ILE A 208 -0.61 -19.66 9.10
CA ILE A 208 -0.43 -19.54 10.55
C ILE A 208 -1.65 -20.20 11.20
N GLU A 209 -1.53 -21.50 11.44
CA GLU A 209 -2.49 -22.25 12.24
C GLU A 209 -1.94 -22.39 13.65
N LEU A 210 -2.81 -22.13 14.64
CA LEU A 210 -2.55 -22.55 16.00
C LEU A 210 -2.93 -24.02 16.07
N ASP A 211 -1.97 -24.90 16.36
CA ASP A 211 -2.29 -26.28 16.69
C ASP A 211 -3.20 -26.23 17.92
N ASN A 212 -4.44 -26.72 17.78
CA ASN A 212 -5.29 -26.98 18.93
C ASN A 212 -4.63 -28.11 19.71
N VAL A 213 -3.77 -27.77 20.68
CA VAL A 213 -3.21 -28.73 21.64
C VAL A 213 -4.35 -29.20 22.54
N GLN A 214 -5.10 -30.19 22.07
CA GLN A 214 -5.70 -31.18 22.94
C GLN A 214 -4.75 -32.37 22.98
N ASN A 215 -4.13 -32.56 24.15
CA ASN A 215 -3.54 -33.78 24.68
C ASN A 215 -3.16 -34.87 23.67
N ASN A 216 -1.86 -35.00 23.39
CA ASN A 216 -1.19 -36.25 23.74
C ASN A 216 0.32 -36.02 23.88
N SER A 217 0.80 -36.39 25.05
CA SER A 217 2.20 -36.53 25.42
C SER A 217 2.95 -37.46 24.46
N ASN A 218 4.24 -37.14 24.28
CA ASN A 218 5.31 -37.95 23.69
C ASN A 218 5.30 -38.05 22.16
N ASN A 219 6.12 -37.21 21.52
CA ASN A 219 7.37 -37.69 20.92
C ASN A 219 8.22 -36.52 20.40
N SER A 220 9.45 -36.46 20.87
CA SER A 220 10.55 -35.78 20.19
C SER A 220 10.75 -36.37 18.79
N SER A 221 10.57 -35.58 17.73
CA SER A 221 11.27 -35.84 16.46
C SER A 221 11.18 -34.63 15.51
N ASN A 222 12.36 -34.12 15.17
CA ASN A 222 12.77 -33.54 13.89
C ASN A 222 11.71 -32.80 13.05
N PHE A 223 11.75 -31.46 13.11
CA PHE A 223 11.24 -30.62 12.03
C PHE A 223 12.08 -30.85 10.77
N SER A 224 11.62 -31.75 9.91
CA SER A 224 12.13 -31.87 8.55
C SER A 224 11.64 -30.68 7.72
N ASN A 225 12.62 -29.97 7.15
CA ASN A 225 12.43 -29.01 6.07
C ASN A 225 11.76 -29.68 4.87
N ASN A 226 10.44 -29.53 4.73
CA ASN A 226 9.76 -29.79 3.46
C ASN A 226 9.36 -28.45 2.83
N ASN A 227 10.33 -27.86 2.13
CA ASN A 227 10.10 -26.88 1.08
C ASN A 227 9.45 -27.59 -0.12
N SER A 228 8.12 -27.56 -0.19
CA SER A 228 7.34 -27.44 -1.44
C SER A 228 5.87 -27.59 -1.09
N VAL A 229 5.09 -26.51 -1.25
CA VAL A 229 3.63 -26.62 -1.31
C VAL A 229 3.19 -26.06 -2.64
N ASN A 230 2.63 -26.96 -3.45
CA ASN A 230 2.05 -26.72 -4.76
C ASN A 230 1.07 -25.53 -4.77
N SER A 231 1.10 -24.80 -5.89
CA SER A 231 0.32 -23.62 -6.26
C SER A 231 -1.18 -23.85 -6.51
N ASN A 232 -1.80 -24.86 -5.90
CA ASN A 232 -3.23 -25.13 -6.04
C ASN A 232 -3.98 -24.73 -4.76
N PHE A 233 -4.07 -23.43 -4.50
CA PHE A 233 -4.86 -22.89 -3.39
C PHE A 233 -6.32 -22.73 -3.82
N SER A 234 -7.20 -23.59 -3.29
CA SER A 234 -8.65 -23.36 -3.32
C SER A 234 -8.97 -22.33 -2.24
N LEU A 235 -9.37 -21.11 -2.66
CA LEU A 235 -9.86 -20.08 -1.75
C LEU A 235 -11.17 -20.55 -1.12
N THR A 236 -11.08 -21.16 0.07
CA THR A 236 -12.23 -21.23 0.97
C THR A 236 -12.48 -19.85 1.58
N ASN A 237 -13.73 -19.58 1.98
CA ASN A 237 -14.16 -18.28 2.52
C ASN A 237 -13.48 -17.87 3.86
N ASP A 238 -12.56 -18.67 4.41
CA ASP A 238 -11.79 -18.33 5.60
C ASP A 238 -10.32 -18.01 5.24
N GLN A 239 -10.06 -16.72 5.01
CA GLN A 239 -8.72 -16.19 4.74
C GLN A 239 -7.87 -15.99 6.02
N SER A 240 -8.40 -16.36 7.19
CA SER A 240 -7.70 -16.23 8.48
C SER A 240 -6.44 -17.10 8.49
N GLY A 241 -5.33 -16.50 8.94
CA GLY A 241 -4.05 -17.19 9.06
C GLY A 241 -3.25 -17.26 7.77
N ILE A 242 -3.71 -16.74 6.63
CA ILE A 242 -2.86 -16.61 5.44
C ILE A 242 -1.71 -15.65 5.76
N CYS A 243 -0.49 -16.03 5.41
CA CYS A 243 0.73 -15.26 5.60
C CYS A 243 1.55 -15.27 4.32
N SER A 244 2.18 -14.14 4.01
CA SER A 244 3.14 -14.01 2.90
C SER A 244 4.40 -13.32 3.42
N TYR A 245 5.57 -13.80 3.03
CA TYR A 245 6.85 -13.25 3.47
C TYR A 245 7.91 -13.28 2.37
N ARG A 246 8.96 -12.47 2.54
CA ARG A 246 10.14 -12.38 1.67
C ARG A 246 11.40 -12.67 2.48
N SER A 247 12.43 -13.21 1.83
CA SER A 247 13.75 -13.38 2.46
C SER A 247 14.42 -12.01 2.67
N ILE A 248 15.05 -11.84 3.84
CA ILE A 248 15.81 -10.64 4.17
C ILE A 248 17.09 -10.59 3.31
N LYS A 249 17.75 -11.72 3.06
CA LYS A 249 18.93 -11.84 2.20
C LYS A 249 18.62 -11.47 0.76
N ASP A 250 17.47 -11.89 0.21
CA ASP A 250 17.07 -11.54 -1.15
C ASP A 250 16.78 -10.04 -1.28
N LEU A 251 16.15 -9.45 -0.26
CA LEU A 251 15.98 -8.00 -0.16
C LEU A 251 17.34 -7.28 -0.09
N LEU A 252 18.27 -7.74 0.75
CA LEU A 252 19.61 -7.16 0.87
C LEU A 252 20.42 -7.27 -0.44
N ASN A 253 20.37 -8.42 -1.12
CA ASN A 253 20.98 -8.64 -2.44
C ASN A 253 20.49 -7.59 -3.46
N THR A 254 19.23 -7.20 -3.37
CA THR A 254 18.62 -6.20 -4.26
C THR A 254 18.97 -4.77 -3.85
N LEU A 255 18.98 -4.48 -2.54
CA LEU A 255 19.09 -3.13 -2.00
C LEU A 255 20.54 -2.64 -1.85
N ILE A 256 21.49 -3.50 -1.51
CA ILE A 256 22.90 -3.11 -1.31
C ILE A 256 23.51 -2.45 -2.56
N PRO A 257 23.33 -2.97 -3.79
CA PRO A 257 23.81 -2.29 -4.99
C PRO A 257 23.23 -0.87 -5.15
N ILE A 258 21.95 -0.69 -4.82
CA ILE A 258 21.26 0.61 -4.87
C ILE A 258 21.88 1.57 -3.85
N TRP A 259 22.11 1.10 -2.62
CA TRP A 259 22.71 1.91 -1.56
C TRP A 259 24.18 2.27 -1.85
N LYS A 260 24.96 1.36 -2.46
CA LYS A 260 26.33 1.63 -2.94
C LYS A 260 26.33 2.71 -4.03
N LYS A 261 25.46 2.57 -5.04
CA LYS A 261 25.33 3.54 -6.14
C LYS A 261 24.95 4.94 -5.65
N LYS A 262 24.12 5.03 -4.62
CA LYS A 262 23.71 6.30 -3.99
C LYS A 262 24.70 6.82 -2.93
N SER A 263 25.84 6.15 -2.73
CA SER A 263 26.84 6.48 -1.71
C SER A 263 26.28 6.53 -0.28
N ILE A 264 25.23 5.75 0.00
CA ILE A 264 24.65 5.57 1.34
C ILE A 264 25.51 4.60 2.15
N LEU A 265 26.03 3.55 1.49
CA LEU A 265 26.92 2.56 2.09
C LEU A 265 28.28 2.59 1.38
N ASN A 266 29.33 2.68 2.17
CA ASN A 266 30.72 2.56 1.75
C ASN A 266 31.33 1.24 2.25
N ILE A 267 32.40 0.81 1.60
CA ILE A 267 33.12 -0.41 2.00
C ILE A 267 33.65 -0.24 3.43
N GLY A 268 33.29 -1.17 4.32
CA GLY A 268 33.66 -1.13 5.74
C GLY A 268 32.56 -0.57 6.65
N ASP A 269 31.45 -0.04 6.10
CA ASP A 269 30.31 0.38 6.91
C ASP A 269 29.55 -0.83 7.48
N ASN A 270 28.94 -0.64 8.66
CA ASN A 270 27.96 -1.56 9.21
C ASN A 270 26.56 -1.26 8.67
N ILE A 271 25.84 -2.29 8.24
CA ILE A 271 24.43 -2.19 7.85
C ILE A 271 23.57 -2.16 9.12
N LYS A 272 22.91 -1.05 9.38
CA LYS A 272 22.03 -0.87 10.54
C LYS A 272 20.58 -1.06 10.13
N LEU A 273 20.01 -2.24 10.39
CA LEU A 273 18.63 -2.56 10.03
C LEU A 273 17.70 -2.32 11.22
N LYS A 274 16.68 -1.49 11.02
CA LYS A 274 15.59 -1.29 11.99
C LYS A 274 14.39 -2.11 11.56
N PHE A 275 13.94 -3.00 12.44
CA PHE A 275 12.67 -3.71 12.34
C PHE A 275 11.56 -2.92 13.05
N GLY A 276 10.35 -3.09 12.54
CA GLY A 276 9.13 -2.62 13.17
C GLY A 276 7.94 -3.45 12.71
N GLY A 277 6.77 -3.11 13.23
CA GLY A 277 5.52 -3.72 12.80
C GLY A 277 4.33 -3.05 13.45
N ASP A 278 3.16 -3.33 12.89
CA ASP A 278 1.88 -2.81 13.38
C ASP A 278 0.75 -3.71 12.86
N GLY A 279 -0.35 -3.72 13.61
CA GLY A 279 -1.60 -4.32 13.16
C GLY A 279 -2.57 -3.26 12.65
N HIS A 280 -3.22 -3.54 11.54
CA HIS A 280 -4.22 -2.67 10.95
C HIS A 280 -5.54 -3.40 10.75
N ILE A 281 -6.63 -2.81 11.24
CA ILE A 281 -7.98 -3.32 11.02
C ILE A 281 -8.41 -2.91 9.60
N VAL A 282 -8.47 -3.87 8.68
CA VAL A 282 -8.84 -3.64 7.28
C VAL A 282 -10.35 -3.68 7.10
N THR A 283 -11.02 -4.62 7.77
CA THR A 283 -12.48 -4.72 7.82
C THR A 283 -12.91 -5.09 9.22
N ASN A 284 -14.22 -5.01 9.51
CA ASN A 284 -14.76 -5.49 10.79
C ASN A 284 -14.51 -6.99 11.05
N LYS A 285 -14.07 -7.76 10.03
CA LYS A 285 -13.80 -9.20 10.12
C LYS A 285 -12.31 -9.55 10.10
N TYR A 286 -11.48 -8.75 9.44
CA TYR A 286 -10.07 -9.07 9.22
C TYR A 286 -9.17 -7.90 9.60
N SER A 287 -8.16 -8.20 10.41
CA SER A 287 -6.99 -7.35 10.62
C SER A 287 -5.80 -7.95 9.90
N HIS A 288 -4.91 -7.10 9.42
CA HIS A 288 -3.61 -7.51 8.89
C HIS A 288 -2.54 -7.12 9.90
N VAL A 289 -1.49 -7.90 9.99
CA VAL A 289 -0.31 -7.58 10.79
C VAL A 289 0.91 -7.66 9.89
N MET A 290 1.73 -6.63 9.98
CA MET A 290 2.87 -6.41 9.10
C MET A 290 4.15 -6.26 9.91
N PHE A 291 5.23 -6.85 9.39
CA PHE A 291 6.59 -6.56 9.81
C PHE A 291 7.34 -5.86 8.69
N THR A 292 8.03 -4.78 9.03
CA THR A 292 8.84 -4.01 8.09
C THR A 292 10.29 -3.93 8.55
N MET A 293 11.16 -3.60 7.60
CA MET A 293 12.55 -3.28 7.84
C MET A 293 12.95 -2.04 7.03
N CYS A 294 13.85 -1.24 7.58
CA CYS A 294 14.46 -0.11 6.89
C CYS A 294 15.95 0.01 7.24
N LEU A 295 16.71 0.72 6.41
CA LEU A 295 18.15 0.96 6.60
C LEU A 295 18.38 2.29 7.33
N LEU A 296 18.81 2.24 8.59
CA LEU A 296 19.09 3.44 9.39
C LEU A 296 20.21 4.32 8.83
N ASN A 297 21.11 3.76 8.01
CA ASN A 297 22.15 4.53 7.33
C ASN A 297 21.57 5.58 6.36
N GLU A 298 20.31 5.45 5.91
CA GLU A 298 19.65 6.46 5.06
C GLU A 298 19.25 7.75 5.81
N GLY A 299 19.57 7.89 7.11
CA GLY A 299 19.26 9.10 7.85
C GLY A 299 17.75 9.26 8.06
N ASP A 300 17.23 10.46 7.82
CA ASP A 300 15.81 10.79 7.94
C ASP A 300 14.93 10.19 6.83
N GLU A 301 15.52 9.68 5.74
CA GLU A 301 14.78 9.07 4.64
C GLU A 301 14.00 7.83 5.09
N VAL A 302 14.42 7.18 6.17
CA VAL A 302 13.72 6.02 6.77
C VAL A 302 12.30 6.32 7.22
N LEU A 303 11.96 7.61 7.37
CA LEU A 303 10.61 8.06 7.72
C LEU A 303 9.63 7.96 6.54
N LYS A 304 10.15 7.83 5.31
CA LYS A 304 9.33 7.75 4.12
C LYS A 304 8.77 6.32 3.95
N PRO A 305 7.48 6.17 3.58
CA PRO A 305 6.84 4.85 3.44
C PRO A 305 7.51 3.93 2.42
N ASP A 306 8.07 4.47 1.35
CA ASP A 306 8.79 3.73 0.30
C ASP A 306 10.16 3.20 0.74
N LYS A 307 10.62 3.62 1.93
CA LYS A 307 11.85 3.11 2.58
C LYS A 307 11.57 2.07 3.67
N GLN A 308 10.31 1.74 3.89
CA GLN A 308 9.86 0.70 4.82
C GLN A 308 9.53 -0.57 4.03
N TYR A 309 10.46 -1.51 3.97
CA TYR A 309 10.33 -2.74 3.19
C TYR A 309 9.56 -3.80 3.99
N CYS A 310 8.40 -4.26 3.49
CA CYS A 310 7.60 -5.28 4.18
C CYS A 310 8.27 -6.66 4.10
N ILE A 311 8.65 -7.25 5.22
CA ILE A 311 9.26 -8.60 5.24
C ILE A 311 8.18 -9.66 5.36
N LEU A 312 7.16 -9.42 6.18
CA LEU A 312 6.12 -10.40 6.47
C LEU A 312 4.77 -9.70 6.66
N LEU A 313 3.73 -10.30 6.11
CA LEU A 313 2.36 -9.85 6.25
C LEU A 313 1.45 -11.07 6.51
N TYR A 314 0.54 -10.98 7.48
CA TYR A 314 -0.46 -12.02 7.70
C TYR A 314 -1.85 -11.47 8.04
N ILE A 315 -2.90 -12.23 7.69
CA ILE A 315 -4.29 -11.94 8.06
C ILE A 315 -4.56 -12.54 9.43
N GLY A 316 -4.77 -11.69 10.42
CA GLY A 316 -5.05 -12.11 11.78
C GLY A 316 -4.89 -10.97 12.77
N LYS A 317 -5.14 -11.27 14.05
CA LYS A 317 -4.92 -10.34 15.15
C LYS A 317 -3.44 -10.34 15.56
N GLU A 318 -3.01 -9.23 16.15
CA GLU A 318 -1.77 -9.15 16.92
C GLU A 318 -1.90 -10.06 18.15
N GLN A 319 -1.35 -11.26 18.07
CA GLN A 319 -1.31 -12.25 19.14
C GLN A 319 0.07 -12.89 19.17
N TYR A 320 0.62 -13.09 20.36
CA TYR A 320 2.00 -13.54 20.54
C TYR A 320 2.27 -14.86 19.81
N GLU A 321 1.35 -15.82 19.92
CA GLU A 321 1.50 -17.15 19.33
C GLU A 321 1.57 -17.09 17.80
N LYS A 322 0.70 -16.27 17.18
CA LYS A 322 0.69 -16.06 15.73
C LYS A 322 1.96 -15.34 15.26
N LEU A 323 2.41 -14.34 16.01
CA LEU A 323 3.64 -13.61 15.73
C LEU A 323 4.86 -14.53 15.85
N SER A 324 4.89 -15.42 16.84
CA SER A 324 5.96 -16.41 17.02
C SER A 324 6.08 -17.33 15.82
N ILE A 325 4.96 -17.89 15.35
CA ILE A 325 4.92 -18.72 14.14
C ILE A 325 5.36 -17.92 12.91
N ALA A 326 4.93 -16.66 12.80
CA ALA A 326 5.33 -15.79 11.69
C ALA A 326 6.84 -15.50 11.68
N VAL A 327 7.40 -15.05 12.80
CA VAL A 327 8.82 -14.70 12.94
C VAL A 327 9.72 -15.93 12.76
N SER A 328 9.28 -17.11 13.17
CA SER A 328 10.02 -18.36 12.94
C SER A 328 10.29 -18.68 11.47
N LYS A 329 9.58 -18.04 10.52
CA LYS A 329 9.81 -18.22 9.08
C LYS A 329 11.12 -17.60 8.60
N PHE A 330 11.66 -16.62 9.32
CA PHE A 330 12.90 -15.95 8.96
C PHE A 330 13.89 -15.83 10.14
N SER A 331 13.64 -16.50 11.27
CA SER A 331 14.52 -16.46 12.46
C SER A 331 15.93 -16.99 12.16
N ASN A 332 16.03 -18.13 11.49
CA ASN A 332 17.32 -18.73 11.12
C ASN A 332 18.14 -17.81 10.21
N GLU A 333 17.45 -17.02 9.39
CA GLU A 333 18.08 -16.03 8.52
C GLU A 333 18.67 -14.89 9.34
N LEU A 334 17.94 -14.38 10.34
CA LEU A 334 18.46 -13.37 11.27
C LEU A 334 19.68 -13.87 12.04
N ASP A 335 19.63 -15.10 12.55
CA ASP A 335 20.76 -15.72 13.28
C ASP A 335 22.01 -15.81 12.40
N SER A 336 21.84 -16.24 11.14
CA SER A 336 22.91 -16.28 10.16
C SER A 336 23.47 -14.89 9.85
N LEU A 337 22.61 -13.88 9.69
CA LEU A 337 23.02 -12.50 9.37
C LEU A 337 23.78 -11.83 10.52
N LYS A 338 23.40 -12.06 11.78
CA LYS A 338 24.12 -11.50 12.93
C LYS A 338 25.47 -12.18 13.16
N SER A 339 25.54 -13.50 12.98
CA SER A 339 26.74 -14.28 13.30
C SER A 339 27.80 -14.22 12.20
N ALA A 340 27.40 -14.36 10.93
CA ALA A 340 28.32 -14.41 9.80
C ALA A 340 28.38 -13.10 8.99
N GLY A 341 27.46 -12.17 9.24
CA GLY A 341 27.26 -11.01 8.37
C GLY A 341 26.56 -11.38 7.06
N PHE A 342 26.68 -10.50 6.07
CA PHE A 342 26.15 -10.70 4.73
C PHE A 342 27.26 -10.52 3.68
N ILE A 343 27.36 -11.44 2.72
CA ILE A 343 28.33 -11.35 1.62
C ILE A 343 27.57 -10.91 0.37
N ASP A 344 27.95 -9.77 -0.20
CA ASP A 344 27.33 -9.26 -1.43
C ASP A 344 27.89 -9.92 -2.70
N GLN A 345 27.36 -9.51 -3.86
CA GLN A 345 27.76 -10.04 -5.17
C GLN A 345 29.23 -9.73 -5.54
N ASP A 346 29.82 -8.72 -4.91
CA ASP A 346 31.22 -8.32 -5.09
C ASP A 346 32.15 -9.01 -4.07
N ASN A 347 31.66 -10.02 -3.35
CA ASN A 347 32.33 -10.72 -2.25
C ASN A 347 32.75 -9.80 -1.09
N ILE A 348 32.04 -8.69 -0.87
CA ILE A 348 32.25 -7.82 0.28
C ILE A 348 31.42 -8.34 1.45
N THR A 349 32.08 -8.55 2.59
CA THR A 349 31.42 -8.94 3.83
C THR A 349 30.94 -7.71 4.60
N TRP A 350 29.65 -7.65 4.84
CA TRP A 350 28.95 -6.60 5.58
C TRP A 350 28.58 -7.09 6.98
N SER A 351 28.99 -6.34 8.01
CA SER A 351 28.50 -6.54 9.36
C SER A 351 27.09 -5.95 9.52
N ILE A 352 26.22 -6.63 10.27
CA ILE A 352 24.83 -6.23 10.43
C ILE A 352 24.51 -5.96 11.90
N GLU A 353 23.94 -4.78 12.15
CA GLU A 353 23.37 -4.39 13.44
C GLU A 353 21.85 -4.32 13.34
N PHE A 354 21.17 -4.97 14.28
CA PHE A 354 19.71 -5.00 14.33
C PHE A 354 19.16 -4.09 15.41
N TYR A 355 18.14 -3.31 15.05
CA TYR A 355 17.38 -2.45 15.95
C TYR A 355 15.89 -2.77 15.85
N PHE A 356 15.13 -2.45 16.88
CA PHE A 356 13.68 -2.62 16.90
C PHE A 356 12.98 -1.38 17.44
N SER A 357 11.93 -0.94 16.77
CA SER A 357 11.03 0.10 17.28
C SER A 357 9.61 -0.09 16.75
N GLY A 358 8.63 0.30 17.55
CA GLY A 358 7.21 0.19 17.23
C GLY A 358 6.36 0.87 18.29
N ASP A 359 5.04 0.85 18.12
CA ASP A 359 4.16 1.29 19.18
C ASP A 359 4.35 0.43 20.44
N TRP A 360 4.03 0.99 21.61
CA TRP A 360 4.33 0.35 22.89
C TRP A 360 3.63 -0.99 23.07
N LYS A 361 2.43 -1.14 22.51
CA LYS A 361 1.66 -2.38 22.60
C LYS A 361 2.32 -3.46 21.76
N PHE A 362 2.73 -3.14 20.54
CA PHE A 362 3.43 -4.08 19.67
C PHE A 362 4.81 -4.44 20.22
N MET A 363 5.60 -3.47 20.68
CA MET A 363 6.91 -3.75 21.31
C MET A 363 6.77 -4.63 22.55
N ALA A 364 5.79 -4.35 23.42
CA ALA A 364 5.50 -5.18 24.59
C ALA A 364 5.18 -6.62 24.20
N LEU A 365 4.36 -6.81 23.16
CA LEU A 365 3.98 -8.13 22.65
C LEU A 365 5.18 -8.88 22.08
N VAL A 366 6.00 -8.23 21.24
CA VAL A 366 7.17 -8.83 20.60
C VAL A 366 8.27 -9.16 21.61
N LYS A 367 8.44 -8.34 22.66
CA LYS A 367 9.33 -8.66 23.79
C LYS A 367 8.77 -9.69 24.77
N GLY A 368 7.55 -10.17 24.56
CA GLY A 368 6.94 -11.21 25.38
C GLY A 368 6.46 -10.73 26.75
N LEU A 369 6.19 -9.43 26.92
CA LEU A 369 5.46 -8.94 28.09
C LEU A 369 4.02 -9.45 28.05
N LYS A 370 3.47 -9.74 29.24
CA LYS A 370 2.07 -10.17 29.41
C LYS A 370 1.06 -9.27 28.70
N ALA A 371 1.22 -7.97 28.89
CA ALA A 371 0.39 -6.95 28.26
C ALA A 371 1.05 -5.58 28.41
N ALA A 372 0.72 -4.66 27.50
CA ALA A 372 1.17 -3.26 27.57
C ALA A 372 0.71 -2.53 28.85
N ASN A 373 -0.37 -3.00 29.48
CA ASN A 373 -0.95 -2.43 30.70
C ASN A 373 -0.69 -3.28 31.97
N SER A 374 0.24 -4.24 31.89
CA SER A 374 0.59 -5.13 33.00
C SER A 374 1.11 -4.34 34.23
N LYS A 375 1.24 -5.04 35.37
CA LYS A 375 1.82 -4.45 36.58
C LYS A 375 3.25 -3.97 36.33
N TYR A 376 4.07 -4.77 35.66
CA TYR A 376 5.43 -4.42 35.23
C TYR A 376 5.43 -4.18 33.73
N PHE A 377 4.98 -2.99 33.34
CA PHE A 377 4.69 -2.61 31.97
C PHE A 377 5.93 -2.19 31.16
N CYS A 378 7.02 -1.81 31.84
CA CYS A 378 8.18 -1.21 31.21
C CYS A 378 9.06 -2.29 30.56
N LEU A 379 9.58 -2.07 29.35
CA LEU A 379 10.52 -3.00 28.73
C LEU A 379 11.91 -2.96 29.40
N PHE A 380 12.26 -1.80 29.93
CA PHE A 380 13.64 -1.48 30.30
C PHE A 380 13.90 -1.61 31.80
N CYS A 381 12.86 -1.59 32.64
CA CYS A 381 13.00 -1.66 34.09
C CYS A 381 11.82 -2.36 34.76
N GLU A 382 11.98 -2.69 36.04
CA GLU A 382 10.95 -3.37 36.83
C GLU A 382 10.02 -2.41 37.60
N CYS A 383 9.72 -1.24 37.02
CA CYS A 383 8.81 -0.29 37.65
C CYS A 383 7.40 -0.86 37.73
N PRO A 384 6.81 -1.03 38.93
CA PRO A 384 5.41 -1.39 39.04
C PRO A 384 4.52 -0.20 38.65
N LYS A 385 3.34 -0.51 38.11
CA LYS A 385 2.34 0.46 37.64
C LYS A 385 2.03 1.55 38.68
N ASP A 386 1.93 1.18 39.94
CA ASP A 386 1.57 2.11 41.02
C ASP A 386 2.71 3.06 41.41
N SER A 387 3.95 2.75 41.02
CA SER A 387 5.13 3.56 41.32
C SER A 387 5.60 4.44 40.16
N ARG A 388 4.85 4.49 39.03
CA ARG A 388 5.22 5.31 37.86
C ARG A 388 5.44 6.78 38.19
N GLY A 389 4.60 7.31 39.08
CA GLY A 389 4.67 8.71 39.52
C GLY A 389 5.59 8.95 40.71
N ASN A 390 6.30 7.92 41.20
CA ASN A 390 7.22 8.09 42.30
C ASN A 390 8.61 8.50 41.79
N LEU A 391 8.83 9.82 41.76
CA LEU A 391 10.08 10.43 41.28
C LEU A 391 11.26 10.28 42.25
N ASN A 392 11.04 9.78 43.46
CA ASN A 392 12.11 9.49 44.41
C ASN A 392 12.83 8.18 44.07
N LEU A 393 12.26 7.36 43.17
CA LEU A 393 12.85 6.13 42.68
C LEU A 393 13.56 6.39 41.36
N GLN A 394 14.78 5.87 41.23
CA GLN A 394 15.50 5.82 39.97
C GLN A 394 15.25 4.49 39.29
N TRP A 395 15.03 4.54 37.98
CA TRP A 395 14.75 3.37 37.14
C TRP A 395 15.75 3.34 36.00
N ASN A 396 16.86 2.64 36.20
CA ASN A 396 17.87 2.45 35.16
C ASN A 396 17.46 1.30 34.21
N ILE A 397 18.08 1.25 33.03
CA ILE A 397 17.88 0.15 32.09
C ILE A 397 18.54 -1.13 32.65
N SER A 398 17.72 -2.11 33.03
CA SER A 398 18.17 -3.35 33.69
C SER A 398 17.47 -4.62 33.21
N GLU A 399 16.70 -4.53 32.11
CA GLU A 399 15.74 -5.55 31.65
C GLU A 399 14.59 -5.79 32.66
N ASN A 400 13.38 -6.03 32.16
CA ASN A 400 12.22 -6.34 33.01
C ASN A 400 11.99 -7.85 33.11
N LYS A 401 12.42 -8.48 34.21
CA LYS A 401 12.23 -9.93 34.39
C LYS A 401 10.87 -10.29 34.99
N LYS A 402 10.22 -9.35 35.68
CA LYS A 402 8.94 -9.57 36.38
C LYS A 402 7.70 -9.46 35.49
N GLY A 403 7.80 -8.77 34.36
CA GLY A 403 6.70 -8.53 33.44
C GLY A 403 6.62 -9.50 32.25
N ILE A 404 7.68 -10.29 32.04
CA ILE A 404 7.80 -11.24 30.93
C ILE A 404 6.91 -12.46 31.19
N GLU A 405 6.11 -12.82 30.19
CA GLU A 405 5.29 -14.04 30.16
C GLU A 405 5.77 -15.01 29.09
N HIS A 406 6.34 -14.49 28.00
CA HIS A 406 6.83 -15.26 26.86
C HIS A 406 8.26 -14.86 26.48
N PRO A 407 9.04 -15.71 25.81
CA PRO A 407 10.35 -15.30 25.31
C PRO A 407 10.23 -14.16 24.28
N SER A 408 11.29 -13.37 24.15
CA SER A 408 11.38 -12.34 23.11
C SER A 408 11.38 -13.01 21.73
N LEU A 409 10.57 -12.50 20.79
CA LEU A 409 10.55 -13.00 19.41
C LEU A 409 11.84 -12.68 18.64
N PHE A 410 12.57 -11.65 19.08
CA PHE A 410 13.88 -11.27 18.57
C PHE A 410 14.89 -11.32 19.72
N PRO A 411 15.33 -12.53 20.14
CA PRO A 411 16.31 -12.67 21.22
C PRO A 411 17.70 -12.13 20.81
N ILE A 412 17.95 -12.05 19.50
CA ILE A 412 19.19 -11.59 18.89
C ILE A 412 19.41 -10.07 18.99
N ILE A 413 18.36 -9.31 19.28
CA ILE A 413 18.42 -7.85 19.41
C ILE A 413 18.64 -7.49 20.88
N GLU A 414 19.82 -6.95 21.15
CA GLU A 414 20.27 -6.45 22.46
C GLU A 414 19.33 -5.38 23.01
N LEU A 415 19.19 -5.31 24.33
CA LEU A 415 18.20 -4.44 24.99
C LEU A 415 18.35 -2.96 24.63
N ASP A 416 19.57 -2.49 24.45
CA ASP A 416 19.86 -1.09 24.09
C ASP A 416 19.57 -0.75 22.62
N HIS A 417 19.22 -1.76 21.79
CA HIS A 417 18.75 -1.59 20.42
C HIS A 417 17.22 -1.59 20.29
N TRP A 418 16.49 -1.70 21.42
CA TRP A 418 15.04 -1.52 21.48
C TRP A 418 14.71 -0.07 21.78
N ILE A 419 14.50 0.73 20.73
CA ILE A 419 14.39 2.17 20.86
C ILE A 419 12.91 2.58 20.98
N PRO A 420 12.53 3.38 21.98
CA PRO A 420 11.19 3.94 22.08
C PRO A 420 10.81 4.74 20.82
N ASP A 421 9.57 4.55 20.37
CA ASP A 421 9.04 5.30 19.23
C ASP A 421 8.78 6.78 19.60
N GLU A 422 9.55 7.67 18.97
CA GLU A 422 9.50 9.13 19.16
C GLU A 422 8.13 9.72 18.87
N LEU A 423 7.49 9.29 17.77
CA LEU A 423 6.20 9.82 17.34
C LEU A 423 5.12 9.44 18.35
N HIS A 424 5.10 8.18 18.78
CA HIS A 424 4.11 7.70 19.74
C HIS A 424 4.30 8.30 21.13
N VAL A 425 5.53 8.64 21.54
CA VAL A 425 5.78 9.45 22.74
C VAL A 425 5.01 10.77 22.66
N MET A 426 5.14 11.51 21.55
CA MET A 426 4.40 12.76 21.34
C MET A 426 2.90 12.56 21.34
N LEU A 427 2.40 11.61 20.54
CA LEU A 427 0.97 11.37 20.39
C LEU A 427 0.31 11.07 21.74
N ARG A 428 0.90 10.16 22.50
CA ARG A 428 0.32 9.62 23.74
C ARG A 428 0.47 10.56 24.94
N ILE A 429 1.58 11.28 25.06
CA ILE A 429 1.70 12.29 26.11
C ILE A 429 0.74 13.44 25.84
N THR A 430 0.59 13.86 24.58
CA THR A 430 -0.39 14.88 24.21
C THR A 430 -1.83 14.44 24.51
N ASP A 431 -2.17 13.18 24.22
CA ASP A 431 -3.47 12.61 24.62
C ASP A 431 -3.70 12.77 26.13
N VAL A 432 -2.71 12.44 26.97
CA VAL A 432 -2.80 12.57 28.44
C VAL A 432 -2.98 14.02 28.86
N LEU A 433 -2.23 14.95 28.28
CA LEU A 433 -2.34 16.38 28.60
C LEU A 433 -3.74 16.92 28.28
N MET A 434 -4.30 16.56 27.12
CA MET A 434 -5.67 16.92 26.74
C MET A 434 -6.70 16.28 27.66
N ASP A 435 -6.58 14.98 27.90
CA ASP A 435 -7.44 14.19 28.78
C ASP A 435 -7.52 14.82 30.17
N CYS A 436 -6.38 15.14 30.75
CA CYS A 436 -6.27 15.79 32.05
C CYS A 436 -6.93 17.17 32.05
N LEU A 437 -6.66 18.00 31.03
CA LEU A 437 -7.24 19.33 30.92
C LEU A 437 -8.77 19.29 30.74
N PHE A 438 -9.27 18.46 29.84
CA PHE A 438 -10.70 18.39 29.56
C PHE A 438 -11.48 17.77 30.70
N ARG A 439 -10.95 16.74 31.38
CA ARG A 439 -11.55 16.24 32.63
C ARG A 439 -11.67 17.33 33.67
N ASP A 440 -10.66 18.20 33.78
CA ASP A 440 -10.64 19.31 34.73
C ASP A 440 -11.69 20.37 34.40
N LEU A 441 -11.89 20.66 33.13
CA LEU A 441 -12.90 21.60 32.63
C LEU A 441 -14.32 21.03 32.62
N MET A 442 -14.46 19.71 32.65
CA MET A 442 -15.75 18.99 32.69
C MET A 442 -16.24 18.69 34.12
N ILE A 443 -15.56 19.20 35.15
CA ILE A 443 -15.98 19.00 36.55
C ILE A 443 -17.38 19.58 36.80
N ASP A 444 -17.64 20.80 36.32
CA ASP A 444 -19.00 21.34 36.21
C ASP A 444 -19.54 21.11 34.81
N LEU A 445 -20.27 20.00 34.64
CA LEU A 445 -20.89 19.64 33.36
C LEU A 445 -21.91 20.68 32.86
N ASN A 446 -22.54 21.44 33.75
CA ASN A 446 -23.52 22.45 33.35
C ASN A 446 -22.83 23.67 32.77
N GLU A 447 -21.78 24.15 33.44
CA GLU A 447 -20.94 25.25 32.93
C GLU A 447 -20.23 24.84 31.63
N PHE A 448 -19.73 23.60 31.58
CA PHE A 448 -19.08 23.06 30.40
C PHE A 448 -19.99 23.10 29.18
N LYS A 449 -21.22 22.57 29.29
CA LYS A 449 -22.20 22.55 28.20
C LYS A 449 -22.63 23.94 27.75
N LYS A 450 -22.76 24.88 28.69
CA LYS A 450 -23.28 26.23 28.41
C LYS A 450 -22.24 27.17 27.80
N ALA A 451 -20.98 27.12 28.25
CA ALA A 451 -20.00 28.14 27.93
C ALA A 451 -18.64 27.55 27.52
N ILE A 452 -18.01 26.71 28.36
CA ILE A 452 -16.61 26.31 28.17
C ILE A 452 -16.42 25.55 26.86
N LYS A 453 -17.35 24.65 26.51
CA LYS A 453 -17.32 23.90 25.24
C LYS A 453 -17.16 24.84 24.03
N ILE A 454 -18.03 25.84 23.95
CA ILE A 454 -18.07 26.79 22.82
C ILE A 454 -16.77 27.60 22.75
N LEU A 455 -16.20 27.97 23.90
CA LEU A 455 -14.96 28.73 23.96
C LEU A 455 -13.77 27.88 23.50
N ILE A 456 -13.66 26.62 23.92
CA ILE A 456 -12.58 25.72 23.48
C ILE A 456 -12.67 25.46 21.98
N GLU A 457 -13.87 25.14 21.47
CA GLU A 457 -14.07 24.88 20.03
C GLU A 457 -13.67 26.10 19.19
N LYS A 458 -14.01 27.32 19.63
CA LYS A 458 -13.57 28.56 18.97
C LYS A 458 -12.06 28.76 19.02
N GLU A 459 -11.42 28.44 20.15
CA GLU A 459 -9.97 28.56 20.28
C GLU A 459 -9.23 27.54 19.41
N MET A 460 -9.76 26.31 19.31
CA MET A 460 -9.24 25.28 18.41
C MET A 460 -9.38 25.72 16.94
N GLN A 461 -10.53 26.29 16.57
CA GLN A 461 -10.73 26.88 15.23
C GLN A 461 -9.73 28.02 14.96
N ARG A 462 -9.49 28.90 15.94
CA ARG A 462 -8.54 30.03 15.82
C ARG A 462 -7.12 29.56 15.48
N ILE A 463 -6.68 28.41 16.02
CA ILE A 463 -5.34 27.86 15.76
C ILE A 463 -5.28 26.96 14.52
N GLY A 464 -6.37 26.86 13.75
CA GLY A 464 -6.43 26.09 12.50
C GLY A 464 -7.07 24.69 12.61
N LEU A 465 -7.54 24.29 13.79
CA LEU A 465 -8.23 23.01 14.01
C LEU A 465 -9.74 23.17 13.82
N THR A 466 -10.14 23.46 12.58
CA THR A 466 -11.49 23.92 12.22
C THR A 466 -12.62 22.92 12.51
N HIS A 467 -12.31 21.63 12.48
CA HIS A 467 -13.27 20.53 12.66
C HIS A 467 -13.29 19.95 14.08
N PHE A 468 -12.55 20.54 15.01
CA PHE A 468 -12.54 20.06 16.39
C PHE A 468 -13.86 20.37 17.10
N GLN A 469 -14.50 19.33 17.66
CA GLN A 469 -15.77 19.44 18.37
C GLN A 469 -15.86 18.44 19.51
N PHE A 470 -16.64 18.77 20.54
CA PHE A 470 -17.06 17.85 21.60
C PHE A 470 -18.43 17.24 21.30
N PHE A 471 -18.58 15.95 21.57
CA PHE A 471 -19.82 15.21 21.37
C PHE A 471 -20.09 14.24 22.54
N GLU A 472 -21.37 13.91 22.77
CA GLU A 472 -21.73 12.94 23.79
C GLU A 472 -21.43 11.51 23.31
N SER A 473 -20.79 10.72 24.18
CA SER A 473 -20.39 9.36 23.86
C SER A 473 -21.61 8.45 23.76
N LYS A 474 -21.74 7.73 22.64
CA LYS A 474 -22.85 6.79 22.40
C LYS A 474 -22.78 5.53 23.26
N SER A 475 -21.60 5.19 23.79
CA SER A 475 -21.31 3.90 24.44
C SER A 475 -21.26 3.96 25.97
N LYS A 476 -21.03 5.14 26.54
CA LYS A 476 -20.93 5.39 27.98
C LYS A 476 -21.88 6.53 28.34
N GLY A 477 -23.13 6.20 28.65
CA GLY A 477 -24.16 7.21 28.93
C GLY A 477 -23.64 8.31 29.89
N LYS A 478 -23.78 9.58 29.48
CA LYS A 478 -23.31 10.81 30.15
C LYS A 478 -21.81 11.14 30.09
N SER A 479 -20.97 10.46 29.30
CA SER A 479 -19.59 10.93 29.04
C SER A 479 -19.48 11.74 27.76
N TRP A 480 -18.52 12.67 27.73
CA TRP A 480 -18.19 13.48 26.54
C TRP A 480 -16.88 13.00 25.92
N ASP A 481 -16.88 12.91 24.60
CA ASP A 481 -15.72 12.62 23.77
C ASP A 481 -15.46 13.84 22.85
N TRP A 482 -14.34 13.83 22.14
CA TRP A 482 -13.96 14.90 21.21
C TRP A 482 -13.34 14.36 19.92
N THR A 483 -13.26 15.22 18.91
CA THR A 483 -12.63 14.89 17.62
C THR A 483 -11.18 14.43 17.85
N SER A 484 -10.84 13.23 17.36
CA SER A 484 -9.47 12.72 17.41
C SER A 484 -8.54 13.59 16.54
N LEU A 485 -7.40 13.99 17.10
CA LEU A 485 -6.41 14.82 16.41
C LEU A 485 -5.34 13.97 15.74
N THR A 486 -4.94 14.36 14.53
CA THR A 486 -3.79 13.75 13.85
C THR A 486 -2.47 14.19 14.48
N GLY A 487 -1.35 13.58 14.09
CA GLY A 487 -0.02 13.99 14.57
C GLY A 487 0.29 15.47 14.31
N PRO A 488 0.12 15.97 13.08
CA PRO A 488 0.26 17.40 12.79
C PRO A 488 -0.66 18.30 13.62
N ASP A 489 -1.94 17.92 13.78
CA ASP A 489 -2.90 18.70 14.57
C ASP A 489 -2.49 18.82 16.04
N LYS A 490 -1.94 17.74 16.61
CA LYS A 490 -1.42 17.73 17.97
C LYS A 490 -0.24 18.67 18.15
N LEU A 491 0.65 18.77 17.15
CA LEU A 491 1.76 19.72 17.18
C LEU A 491 1.27 21.17 17.14
N ILE A 492 0.30 21.48 16.27
CA ILE A 492 -0.35 22.79 16.23
C ILE A 492 -0.95 23.14 17.59
N MET A 493 -1.64 22.18 18.21
CA MET A 493 -2.24 22.36 19.52
C MET A 493 -1.19 22.60 20.62
N LEU A 494 -0.15 21.79 20.71
CA LEU A 494 0.94 21.96 21.68
C LEU A 494 1.63 23.33 21.54
N GLN A 495 1.78 23.82 20.31
CA GLN A 495 2.47 25.07 20.02
C GLN A 495 1.61 26.32 20.29
N HIS A 496 0.31 26.26 20.00
CA HIS A 496 -0.52 27.48 19.88
C HIS A 496 -1.73 27.55 20.82
N PHE A 497 -2.14 26.44 21.44
CA PHE A 497 -3.33 26.42 22.30
C PHE A 497 -3.06 27.13 23.63
N ASP A 498 -3.87 28.15 23.94
CA ASP A 498 -3.71 28.96 25.14
C ASP A 498 -4.61 28.49 26.28
N VAL A 499 -4.06 27.66 27.16
CA VAL A 499 -4.75 27.13 28.35
C VAL A 499 -5.20 28.24 29.31
N THR A 500 -4.50 29.38 29.35
CA THR A 500 -4.78 30.45 30.33
C THR A 500 -6.13 31.13 30.11
N LYS A 501 -6.73 30.96 28.92
CA LYS A 501 -8.09 31.41 28.60
C LYS A 501 -9.18 30.64 29.34
N PHE A 502 -8.89 29.42 29.78
CA PHE A 502 -9.88 28.51 30.36
C PHE A 502 -9.64 28.25 31.85
N ILE A 503 -8.39 28.33 32.29
CA ILE A 503 -8.01 28.16 33.69
C ILE A 503 -7.30 29.42 34.14
N ALA A 504 -7.93 30.15 35.06
CA ALA A 504 -7.39 31.41 35.57
C ALA A 504 -6.30 31.20 36.64
N GLY A 505 -5.55 32.26 36.90
CA GLY A 505 -4.58 32.34 38.00
C GLY A 505 -3.29 31.54 37.78
N ASP A 506 -2.58 31.30 38.88
CA ASP A 506 -1.27 30.63 38.88
C ASP A 506 -1.33 29.22 38.27
N ARG A 507 -2.40 28.47 38.58
CA ARG A 507 -2.61 27.11 38.06
C ARG A 507 -2.70 27.09 36.53
N GLY A 508 -3.43 28.03 35.92
CA GLY A 508 -3.50 28.14 34.46
C GLY A 508 -2.15 28.40 33.81
N ARG A 509 -1.35 29.29 34.41
CA ARG A 509 0.02 29.57 33.95
C ARG A 509 0.92 28.35 34.07
N LYS A 510 0.83 27.60 35.16
CA LYS A 510 1.56 26.34 35.34
C LYS A 510 1.17 25.29 34.31
N ILE A 511 -0.12 25.12 33.98
CA ILE A 511 -0.55 24.17 32.94
C ILE A 511 -0.07 24.63 31.56
N SER A 512 -0.15 25.93 31.26
CA SER A 512 0.39 26.48 30.01
C SER A 512 1.89 26.23 29.90
N PHE A 513 2.65 26.46 30.98
CA PHE A 513 4.08 26.16 31.04
C PHE A 513 4.35 24.66 30.85
N LEU A 514 3.62 23.78 31.53
CA LEU A 514 3.74 22.33 31.38
C LEU A 514 3.59 21.85 29.92
N TRP A 515 2.65 22.43 29.17
CA TRP A 515 2.46 22.11 27.75
C TRP A 515 3.61 22.62 26.87
N LYS A 516 4.04 23.87 27.10
CA LYS A 516 5.16 24.48 26.37
C LYS A 516 6.48 23.75 26.62
N GLU A 517 6.75 23.40 27.88
CA GLU A 517 7.94 22.63 28.25
C GLU A 517 7.93 21.25 27.60
N PHE A 518 6.78 20.55 27.58
CA PHE A 518 6.68 19.29 26.86
C PHE A 518 6.99 19.46 25.37
N PHE A 519 6.44 20.49 24.74
CA PHE A 519 6.71 20.79 23.34
C PHE A 519 8.20 21.07 23.08
N SER A 520 8.86 21.85 23.93
CA SER A 520 10.30 22.12 23.83
C SER A 520 11.15 20.86 24.03
N LEU A 521 10.80 20.02 25.00
CA LEU A 521 11.46 18.72 25.20
C LEU A 521 11.23 17.78 24.01
N TYR A 522 10.04 17.79 23.41
CA TYR A 522 9.76 17.01 22.21
C TYR A 522 10.56 17.52 21.00
N GLN A 523 10.62 18.83 20.78
CA GLN A 523 11.45 19.44 19.74
C GLN A 523 12.92 19.08 19.90
N PHE A 524 13.39 18.96 21.14
CA PHE A 524 14.73 18.46 21.42
C PHE A 524 14.94 17.06 20.81
N LEU A 525 14.03 16.10 21.01
CA LEU A 525 14.17 14.74 20.45
C LEU A 525 14.32 14.69 18.92
N ARG A 526 13.95 15.77 18.22
CA ARG A 526 13.99 15.88 16.75
C ARG A 526 15.25 16.52 16.20
N LYS A 527 16.23 16.92 17.03
CA LYS A 527 17.52 17.40 16.54
C LYS A 527 18.32 16.27 15.88
N ASP A 528 19.14 16.64 14.91
CA ASP A 528 20.00 15.69 14.20
C ASP A 528 21.16 15.18 15.07
N SER A 529 21.62 16.01 16.02
CA SER A 529 22.71 15.70 16.92
C SER A 529 22.54 16.39 18.28
N PHE A 530 23.24 15.85 19.27
CA PHE A 530 23.21 16.29 20.66
C PHE A 530 24.62 16.25 21.26
N THR A 531 24.85 17.07 22.27
CA THR A 531 26.02 16.99 23.16
C THR A 531 25.63 16.37 24.51
N ASP A 532 26.58 15.81 25.25
CA ASP A 532 26.32 15.26 26.59
C ASP A 532 25.73 16.31 27.54
N ALA A 533 26.19 17.57 27.44
CA ALA A 533 25.68 18.68 28.24
C ALA A 533 24.21 18.98 27.94
N GLU A 534 23.83 18.96 26.67
CA GLU A 534 22.43 19.12 26.24
C GLU A 534 21.56 17.95 26.73
N ILE A 535 22.06 16.71 26.65
CA ILE A 535 21.33 15.53 27.14
C ILE A 535 21.14 15.60 28.67
N ASN A 536 22.16 16.02 29.42
CA ASN A 536 22.04 16.25 30.86
C ASN A 536 20.99 17.33 31.18
N SER A 537 20.94 18.42 30.41
CA SER A 537 19.92 19.45 30.55
C SER A 537 18.52 18.90 30.24
N PHE A 538 18.37 18.12 29.18
CA PHE A 538 17.12 17.43 28.85
C PHE A 538 16.65 16.53 29.99
N GLU A 539 17.53 15.72 30.57
CA GLU A 539 17.20 14.82 31.69
C GLU A 539 16.67 15.58 32.91
N VAL A 540 17.33 16.69 33.28
CA VAL A 540 16.90 17.54 34.40
C VAL A 540 15.54 18.17 34.09
N ASN A 541 15.36 18.71 32.89
CA ASN A 541 14.12 19.36 32.48
C ASN A 541 12.95 18.37 32.40
N ALA A 542 13.17 17.16 31.89
CA ALA A 542 12.16 16.10 31.86
C ALA A 542 11.73 15.67 33.27
N LYS A 543 12.67 15.53 34.22
CA LYS A 543 12.37 15.26 35.63
C LYS A 543 11.59 16.38 36.29
N ASN A 544 11.94 17.64 36.02
CA ASN A 544 11.21 18.80 36.52
C ASN A 544 9.80 18.88 35.91
N TRP A 545 9.66 18.56 34.63
CA TRP A 545 8.38 18.54 33.93
C TRP A 545 7.39 17.54 34.56
N ILE A 546 7.82 16.29 34.81
CA ILE A 546 6.96 15.29 35.44
C ILE A 546 6.67 15.61 36.91
N LYS A 547 7.61 16.27 37.61
CA LYS A 547 7.41 16.77 38.97
C LYS A 547 6.34 17.86 39.02
N LEU A 548 6.36 18.78 38.05
CA LEU A 548 5.33 19.78 37.89
C LEU A 548 3.97 19.12 37.59
N PHE A 549 3.93 18.14 36.66
CA PHE A 549 2.71 17.39 36.34
C PHE A 549 2.05 16.81 37.61
N CYS A 550 2.84 16.30 38.56
CA CYS A 550 2.38 15.67 39.80
C CYS A 550 2.30 16.61 41.01
N GLU A 551 2.37 17.94 40.84
CA GLU A 551 2.32 18.86 41.98
C GLU A 551 1.03 18.66 42.78
N LEU A 552 1.16 18.28 44.05
CA LEU A 552 0.03 17.92 44.91
C LEU A 552 -0.82 19.13 45.28
N THR A 553 -2.10 18.88 45.55
CA THR A 553 -2.99 19.88 46.16
C THR A 553 -2.54 20.13 47.60
N ILE A 554 -2.31 21.40 47.95
CA ILE A 554 -1.89 21.84 49.28
C ILE A 554 -3.10 22.38 50.04
N GLY A 555 -3.32 21.92 51.27
CA GLY A 555 -4.41 22.35 52.16
C GLY A 555 -5.46 21.26 52.42
N LYS A 556 -6.23 21.40 53.50
CA LYS A 556 -7.32 20.46 53.83
C LYS A 556 -8.44 20.55 52.78
N SER A 557 -9.04 19.41 52.45
CA SER A 557 -10.20 19.34 51.54
C SER A 557 -11.29 20.31 51.98
N ASN A 558 -11.83 21.11 51.05
CA ASN A 558 -12.87 22.13 51.29
C ASN A 558 -12.47 23.28 52.22
N SER A 559 -11.17 23.56 52.40
CA SER A 559 -10.70 24.75 53.12
C SER A 559 -10.53 25.96 52.18
N ILE A 560 -10.77 27.17 52.70
CA ILE A 560 -10.59 28.44 51.97
C ILE A 560 -9.13 28.62 51.47
N ASN A 561 -8.16 27.96 52.12
CA ASN A 561 -6.73 28.01 51.76
C ASN A 561 -6.27 26.83 50.88
N GLN A 562 -7.20 26.03 50.32
CA GLN A 562 -6.84 24.90 49.46
C GLN A 562 -6.28 25.39 48.12
N LYS A 563 -4.98 25.19 47.90
CA LYS A 563 -4.32 25.41 46.61
C LYS A 563 -4.36 24.11 45.82
N ARG A 564 -5.25 24.07 44.84
CA ARG A 564 -5.39 22.94 43.92
C ARG A 564 -4.08 22.65 43.19
N GLY A 565 -3.66 21.39 43.21
CA GLY A 565 -2.49 20.89 42.50
C GLY A 565 -2.69 20.78 40.99
N MET A 566 -1.75 20.11 40.32
CA MET A 566 -1.75 19.88 38.88
C MET A 566 -2.64 18.67 38.52
N PHE A 567 -2.04 17.52 38.23
CA PHE A 567 -2.71 16.29 37.81
C PHE A 567 -2.33 15.11 38.71
N ASN A 568 -3.06 14.00 38.61
CA ASN A 568 -2.84 12.88 39.52
C ASN A 568 -1.62 12.05 39.07
N PRO A 569 -0.77 11.56 40.00
CA PRO A 569 0.32 10.65 39.67
C PRO A 569 -0.12 9.36 38.96
N THR A 570 -1.38 8.94 39.15
CA THR A 570 -2.00 7.79 38.47
C THR A 570 -2.25 8.02 36.98
N ASP A 571 -2.28 9.28 36.53
CA ASP A 571 -2.42 9.65 35.12
C ASP A 571 -1.10 9.44 34.34
N ILE A 572 0.00 9.13 35.02
CA ILE A 572 1.28 8.84 34.38
C ILE A 572 1.20 7.53 33.59
N THR A 573 1.37 7.65 32.28
CA THR A 573 1.36 6.54 31.33
C THR A 573 2.75 5.91 31.17
N PRO A 574 2.83 4.70 30.57
CA PRO A 574 4.11 4.12 30.19
C PRO A 574 5.01 5.08 29.38
N TYR A 575 4.44 5.79 28.41
CA TYR A 575 5.19 6.74 27.59
C TYR A 575 5.80 7.89 28.40
N MET A 576 5.08 8.44 29.38
CA MET A 576 5.62 9.46 30.28
C MET A 576 6.76 8.91 31.15
N HIS A 577 6.64 7.67 31.64
CA HIS A 577 7.70 7.02 32.39
C HIS A 577 8.97 6.84 31.53
N ILE A 578 8.83 6.31 30.32
CA ILE A 578 9.98 6.09 29.41
C ILE A 578 10.62 7.42 29.01
N PHE A 579 9.80 8.43 28.73
CA PHE A 579 10.24 9.76 28.35
C PHE A 579 11.18 10.38 29.39
N VAL A 580 10.88 10.21 30.68
CA VAL A 580 11.67 10.80 31.77
C VAL A 580 12.86 9.92 32.15
N PHE A 581 12.64 8.61 32.30
CA PHE A 581 13.62 7.73 32.94
C PHE A 581 14.56 7.03 31.96
N HIS A 582 14.13 6.78 30.72
CA HIS A 582 14.88 5.92 29.78
C HIS A 582 15.38 6.67 28.54
N ILE A 583 14.62 7.63 27.99
CA ILE A 583 15.04 8.39 26.80
C ILE A 583 16.40 9.09 26.98
N PRO A 584 16.73 9.73 28.12
CA PRO A 584 18.06 10.32 28.30
C PRO A 584 19.21 9.34 28.09
N GLU A 585 19.08 8.10 28.58
CA GLU A 585 20.10 7.07 28.38
C GLU A 585 20.17 6.62 26.91
N PHE A 586 19.02 6.45 26.26
CA PHE A 586 18.97 6.13 24.82
C PHE A 586 19.60 7.24 23.97
N LEU A 587 19.39 8.51 24.29
CA LEU A 587 20.01 9.63 23.57
C LEU A 587 21.55 9.52 23.59
N ARG A 588 22.15 9.20 24.74
CA ARG A 588 23.61 8.99 24.85
C ARG A 588 24.07 7.83 23.97
N LYS A 589 23.36 6.70 24.02
CA LYS A 589 23.70 5.51 23.22
C LYS A 589 23.59 5.74 21.72
N LEU A 590 22.52 6.43 21.28
CA LEU A 590 22.31 6.77 19.87
C LEU A 590 23.35 7.77 19.37
N GLN A 591 23.70 8.77 20.18
CA GLN A 591 24.76 9.74 19.88
C GLN A 591 26.09 9.04 19.56
N HIS A 592 26.53 8.09 20.40
CA HIS A 592 27.74 7.31 20.16
C HIS A 592 27.68 6.47 18.87
N LYS A 593 26.49 6.08 18.44
CA LYS A 593 26.24 5.27 17.24
C LYS A 593 25.99 6.12 15.99
N GLY A 594 26.06 7.46 16.09
CA GLY A 594 25.74 8.37 14.99
C GLY A 594 24.29 8.26 14.52
N LEU A 595 23.38 7.94 15.43
CA LEU A 595 21.94 7.82 15.18
C LEU A 595 21.19 8.88 16.00
N ASN A 596 19.96 9.19 15.61
CA ASN A 596 19.09 10.07 16.38
C ASN A 596 17.72 9.42 16.63
N MET A 597 16.98 9.94 17.61
CA MET A 597 15.68 9.37 18.02
C MET A 597 14.63 9.44 16.91
N ARG A 598 14.70 10.46 16.06
CA ARG A 598 13.71 10.71 15.01
C ARG A 598 13.63 9.52 14.03
N GLN A 599 14.77 8.92 13.68
CA GLN A 599 14.85 7.74 12.80
C GLN A 599 14.05 6.53 13.33
N PHE A 600 13.72 6.51 14.62
CA PHE A 600 12.95 5.43 15.26
C PHE A 600 11.43 5.67 15.27
N SER A 601 10.94 6.76 14.68
CA SER A 601 9.50 6.96 14.46
C SER A 601 8.94 5.87 13.53
N THR A 602 7.80 5.26 13.86
CA THR A 602 7.13 4.33 12.94
C THR A 602 5.99 5.00 12.16
N SER A 603 5.96 4.74 10.84
CA SER A 603 5.00 5.28 9.87
C SER A 603 4.12 4.18 9.25
N SER A 604 3.74 3.18 10.05
CA SER A 604 3.07 1.94 9.60
C SER A 604 1.72 2.19 8.90
N LYS A 605 1.04 3.29 9.22
CA LYS A 605 -0.31 3.61 8.69
C LYS A 605 -0.35 3.90 7.19
N ILE A 606 0.74 4.34 6.57
CA ILE A 606 0.71 4.74 5.14
C ILE A 606 0.77 3.53 4.20
N ILE A 607 1.29 2.39 4.66
CA ILE A 607 1.50 1.20 3.82
C ILE A 607 0.18 0.48 3.51
N PHE A 608 -0.76 0.43 4.46
CA PHE A 608 -2.07 -0.21 4.26
C PHE A 608 -3.02 0.55 3.33
N GLY A 609 -2.82 1.86 3.14
CA GLY A 609 -3.68 2.69 2.30
C GLY A 609 -3.46 2.51 0.79
N ARG A 610 -2.32 1.93 0.38
CA ARG A 610 -1.92 1.85 -1.04
C ARG A 610 -2.44 0.62 -1.79
N THR A 611 -2.96 -0.40 -1.10
CA THR A 611 -3.03 -1.76 -1.68
C THR A 611 -4.42 -2.37 -1.86
N THR A 612 -5.50 -1.61 -1.69
CA THR A 612 -6.88 -2.11 -1.89
C THR A 612 -7.43 -1.94 -3.32
N MET A 613 -6.63 -1.46 -4.27
CA MET A 613 -7.09 -1.01 -5.59
C MET A 613 -6.84 -2.02 -6.73
N GLY A 614 -7.23 -3.27 -6.49
CA GLY A 614 -7.19 -4.35 -7.49
C GLY A 614 -8.55 -5.02 -7.65
N GLY A 615 -9.56 -4.29 -8.12
CA GLY A 615 -10.85 -4.86 -8.52
C GLY A 615 -10.76 -5.69 -9.81
N GLY A 616 -9.81 -6.62 -9.87
CA GLY A 616 -9.65 -7.56 -10.98
C GLY A 616 -9.98 -8.97 -10.52
N ASN A 617 -10.87 -9.65 -11.23
CA ASN A 617 -10.89 -11.11 -11.25
C ASN A 617 -9.51 -11.58 -11.72
N ASN A 618 -8.58 -11.82 -10.80
CA ASN A 618 -7.31 -12.44 -11.14
C ASN A 618 -7.59 -13.91 -11.46
N SER A 619 -7.31 -14.29 -12.69
CA SER A 619 -7.18 -15.68 -13.13
C SER A 619 -6.00 -16.41 -12.48
N ASN A 620 -5.21 -15.71 -11.65
CA ASN A 620 -4.14 -16.26 -10.83
C ASN A 620 -4.65 -16.36 -9.38
N ASN A 621 -4.66 -17.57 -8.82
CA ASN A 621 -5.15 -17.89 -7.47
C ASN A 621 -4.29 -17.32 -6.31
N ASN A 622 -3.72 -16.12 -6.46
CA ASN A 622 -2.84 -15.51 -5.47
C ASN A 622 -3.64 -14.82 -4.35
N SER A 623 -3.08 -14.79 -3.13
CA SER A 623 -3.69 -14.11 -1.99
C SER A 623 -3.52 -12.58 -2.10
N VAL A 624 -4.40 -11.82 -1.44
CA VAL A 624 -4.29 -10.35 -1.36
C VAL A 624 -2.93 -9.91 -0.79
N LEU A 625 -2.37 -10.69 0.15
CA LEU A 625 -1.07 -10.41 0.75
C LEU A 625 0.08 -10.58 -0.24
N HIS A 626 -0.02 -11.59 -1.11
CA HIS A 626 0.94 -11.80 -2.17
C HIS A 626 0.92 -10.63 -3.17
N ASP A 627 -0.26 -10.12 -3.53
CA ASP A 627 -0.39 -8.99 -4.45
C ASP A 627 0.21 -7.70 -3.84
N ILE A 628 0.09 -7.50 -2.53
CA ILE A 628 0.75 -6.41 -1.78
C ILE A 628 2.28 -6.50 -1.93
N LEU A 629 2.86 -7.66 -1.64
CA LEU A 629 4.30 -7.86 -1.73
C LEU A 629 4.81 -7.81 -3.17
N SER A 630 4.00 -8.28 -4.14
CA SER A 630 4.33 -8.19 -5.57
C SER A 630 4.35 -6.74 -6.04
N PHE A 631 3.45 -5.89 -5.53
CA PHE A 631 3.50 -4.45 -5.76
C PHE A 631 4.79 -3.83 -5.22
N GLU A 632 5.17 -4.11 -3.96
CA GLU A 632 6.43 -3.62 -3.39
C GLU A 632 7.66 -4.11 -4.16
N ASN A 633 7.67 -5.37 -4.60
CA ASN A 633 8.72 -5.91 -5.46
C ASN A 633 8.84 -5.11 -6.78
N ARG A 634 7.73 -4.68 -7.39
CA ARG A 634 7.80 -3.80 -8.58
C ARG A 634 8.37 -2.42 -8.27
N GLN A 635 8.10 -1.86 -7.09
CA GLN A 635 8.74 -0.59 -6.68
C GLN A 635 10.27 -0.74 -6.64
N LEU A 636 10.78 -1.88 -6.16
CA LEU A 636 12.22 -2.17 -6.19
C LEU A 636 12.76 -2.29 -7.63
N TYR A 637 12.00 -2.90 -8.54
CA TYR A 637 12.36 -2.93 -9.96
C TYR A 637 12.59 -1.52 -10.53
N TYR A 638 11.73 -0.56 -10.17
CA TYR A 638 11.84 0.80 -10.69
C TYR A 638 13.11 1.48 -10.19
N LEU A 639 13.45 1.27 -8.92
CA LEU A 639 14.68 1.78 -8.30
C LEU A 639 15.94 1.15 -8.88
N MET A 640 15.91 -0.14 -9.24
CA MET A 640 17.07 -0.82 -9.87
C MET A 640 17.38 -0.28 -11.26
N ASN A 641 16.34 0.12 -12.02
CA ASN A 641 16.46 0.50 -13.43
C ASN A 641 16.40 2.02 -13.67
N ASP A 642 16.48 2.84 -12.61
CA ASP A 642 16.33 4.30 -12.66
C ASP A 642 15.09 4.76 -13.47
N THR A 643 13.98 4.04 -13.34
CA THR A 643 12.72 4.38 -14.03
C THR A 643 11.79 5.29 -13.20
N SER A 644 12.22 5.62 -11.98
CA SER A 644 11.56 6.51 -11.01
C SER A 644 12.07 7.95 -11.07
#